data_AF-A0A938X7N2-F1
#
_entry.id   AF-A0A938X7N2-F1
#
_cell.length_a   1.000
_cell.length_b   1.000
_cell.length_c   1.000
_cell.angle_alpha   90.00
_cell.angle_beta   90.00
_cell.angle_gamma   90.00
#
_symmetry.space_group_name_H-M   'P 1'
#
loop_
_entity.id
_entity.type
_entity.pdbx_description
1 polymer ?
#
loop_
_entity_poly.entity_id
_entity_poly.type
_entity_poly.pdbx_seq_one_letter_code
_entity_poly.pdbx_strand_id
1 'polypeptide(L)'
;MQVFKCKICGGDVSVDRATGIAVCEYCGTKQVLPQFSDNSSKRLYESGHHYLQNGEYDKAEAVFNQLLAINPQDAEIYWDLVLCKYGVTFVKDPKTEKYIPTCNRTHYESVLNDKNYQNALKYSDAEQMEFYRENAETINHIQKGILTVSKKEKPFDVFISYKETDSEGNRTKDSITAQKLYEELTESGYKVFFSRITLENKIGTEYEPYIYAALYSSKVMLTVCSSKENIESPWVRNEWSRFLTLRQNNIGKALIPLYFDMSKADLPDEFALLSSYDMKVDGFEQELLRGIKKLIPLPIMKAARRKKAKKTAGITAAVVCVTAAIVAAIVLPNYIKAQRLEEQYTTAIAMFENADYEGASAAFSGLGDYKDSAEMVEKCAIQPGYDAAMQLYYDGDYAEATWAFEALGDYGDAAEQKEQAELSWRKSLATVATDDFDEYSTSYYIINENGTVDGTSGSAHSDLSIENHGRIISITPSADKLYALHEDGYVSNAKENNQLSDDSEWHDIVKISRQLENTNIALRSDGKMFYGNTGSDEVWNDEWIKGISEWTDIVDFKLCYPNGRAYSDGTGAIIGIKSDGSLCAVYNDNNTGKQSSNSSITFSTFTTEKLQEIVARFSNVRTLAFNITSYDPNPIEIIALTKDGKLQIYQDGTFTEMDADNICDVSFSASSPILLYQNGDIAELGSKNIALHDIISINNIIGNVITRSGIVYSCTLNYYDLSISEWSESGKSIVYDEWLARLN
;
A
#
# COMPACT_ATOMS: atom_id res chain seq x y z
N MET A 1 -2.83 -43.46 -12.01
CA MET A 1 -2.48 -42.29 -12.85
C MET A 1 -3.69 -41.39 -12.95
N GLN A 2 -3.52 -40.11 -12.61
CA GLN A 2 -4.51 -39.07 -12.95
C GLN A 2 -4.09 -38.45 -14.29
N VAL A 3 -5.07 -38.11 -15.13
CA VAL A 3 -4.85 -37.49 -16.44
C VAL A 3 -5.19 -36.01 -16.34
N PHE A 4 -4.23 -35.12 -16.52
CA PHE A 4 -4.40 -33.66 -16.53
C PHE A 4 -4.30 -33.12 -17.96
N LYS A 5 -4.72 -31.86 -18.15
CA LYS A 5 -4.39 -31.11 -19.36
C LYS A 5 -3.00 -30.49 -19.22
N CYS A 6 -2.20 -30.62 -20.26
CA CYS A 6 -0.90 -29.97 -20.38
C CYS A 6 -1.05 -28.45 -20.25
N LYS A 7 -0.32 -27.84 -19.32
CA LYS A 7 -0.31 -26.37 -19.06
C LYS A 7 0.14 -25.54 -20.27
N ILE A 8 0.80 -26.18 -21.23
CA ILE A 8 1.39 -25.54 -22.40
C ILE A 8 0.57 -25.74 -23.69
N CYS A 9 0.32 -27.00 -24.08
CA CYS A 9 -0.34 -27.32 -25.35
C CYS A 9 -1.77 -27.89 -25.21
N GLY A 10 -2.29 -28.06 -23.99
CA GLY A 10 -3.64 -28.60 -23.74
C GLY A 10 -3.85 -30.09 -24.04
N GLY A 11 -2.80 -30.83 -24.42
CA GLY A 11 -2.85 -32.29 -24.61
C GLY A 11 -3.01 -33.04 -23.29
N ASP A 12 -3.48 -34.28 -23.31
CA ASP A 12 -3.62 -35.11 -22.11
C ASP A 12 -2.24 -35.53 -21.56
N VAL A 13 -2.06 -35.46 -20.24
CA VAL A 13 -0.81 -35.78 -19.54
C VAL A 13 -1.10 -36.71 -18.38
N SER A 14 -0.52 -37.90 -18.41
CA SER A 14 -0.62 -38.87 -17.30
C SER A 14 0.45 -38.59 -16.26
N VAL A 15 0.05 -38.40 -15.01
CA VAL A 15 0.95 -38.06 -13.90
C VAL A 15 1.16 -39.25 -12.99
N ASP A 16 2.43 -39.50 -12.63
CA ASP A 16 2.79 -40.40 -11.55
C ASP A 16 2.49 -39.74 -10.19
N ARG A 17 1.69 -40.41 -9.37
CA ARG A 17 1.28 -39.92 -8.05
C ARG A 17 2.45 -39.85 -7.06
N ALA A 18 3.60 -40.48 -7.35
CA ALA A 18 4.74 -40.43 -6.44
C ALA A 18 5.52 -39.11 -6.51
N THR A 19 5.58 -38.45 -7.68
CA THR A 19 6.44 -37.28 -7.91
C THR A 19 5.68 -36.01 -8.25
N GLY A 20 4.43 -36.11 -8.74
CA GLY A 20 3.68 -34.94 -9.24
C GLY A 20 4.29 -34.34 -10.52
N ILE A 21 5.31 -34.97 -11.09
CA ILE A 21 6.02 -34.50 -12.29
C ILE A 21 5.60 -35.35 -13.48
N ALA A 22 5.32 -34.71 -14.61
CA ALA A 22 5.02 -35.38 -15.86
C ALA A 22 5.65 -34.67 -17.06
N VAL A 23 5.94 -35.44 -18.11
CA VAL A 23 6.38 -34.92 -19.40
C VAL A 23 5.23 -35.11 -20.39
N CYS A 24 4.79 -34.02 -21.02
CA CYS A 24 3.71 -34.10 -21.99
C CYS A 24 4.18 -34.84 -23.25
N GLU A 25 3.46 -35.90 -23.64
CA GLU A 25 3.79 -36.68 -24.85
C GLU A 25 3.61 -35.90 -26.16
N TYR A 26 2.81 -34.83 -26.12
CA TYR A 26 2.51 -34.00 -27.30
C TYR A 26 3.53 -32.87 -27.53
N CYS A 27 3.92 -32.14 -26.48
CA CYS A 27 4.83 -31.00 -26.59
C CYS A 27 6.21 -31.22 -25.95
N GLY A 28 6.44 -32.37 -25.31
CA GLY A 28 7.71 -32.72 -24.66
C GLY A 28 8.05 -31.89 -23.41
N THR A 29 7.15 -31.02 -22.94
CA THR A 29 7.46 -30.11 -21.82
C THR A 29 7.29 -30.82 -20.48
N LYS A 30 8.33 -30.78 -19.64
CA LYS A 30 8.31 -31.20 -18.23
C LYS A 30 7.46 -30.24 -17.42
N GLN A 31 6.55 -30.77 -16.60
CA GLN A 31 5.59 -30.01 -15.81
C GLN A 31 5.43 -30.65 -14.44
N VAL A 32 5.34 -29.80 -13.42
CA VAL A 32 4.81 -30.20 -12.11
C VAL A 32 3.30 -29.97 -12.14
N LEU A 33 2.53 -30.87 -11.52
CA LEU A 33 1.07 -30.84 -11.46
C LEU A 33 0.62 -31.18 -10.02
N PRO A 34 -0.41 -30.51 -9.50
CA PRO A 34 -0.90 -30.73 -8.15
C PRO A 34 -1.57 -32.10 -8.02
N GLN A 35 -1.71 -32.57 -6.79
CA GLN A 35 -2.38 -33.84 -6.50
C GLN A 35 -3.72 -33.60 -5.81
N PHE A 36 -4.80 -33.88 -6.53
CA PHE A 36 -6.15 -33.76 -5.96
C PHE A 36 -6.71 -35.12 -5.54
N SER A 37 -7.31 -35.17 -4.35
CA SER A 37 -8.06 -36.33 -3.87
C SER A 37 -9.42 -36.51 -4.56
N ASP A 38 -9.97 -35.44 -5.12
CA ASP A 38 -11.30 -35.39 -5.71
C ASP A 38 -11.30 -34.77 -7.13
N ASN A 39 -12.34 -35.10 -7.91
CA ASN A 39 -12.47 -34.62 -9.29
C ASN A 39 -12.94 -33.16 -9.40
N SER A 40 -13.48 -32.56 -8.33
CA SER A 40 -13.97 -31.19 -8.37
C SER A 40 -12.81 -30.19 -8.29
N SER A 41 -11.87 -30.39 -7.37
CA SER A 41 -10.62 -29.61 -7.27
C SER A 41 -9.80 -29.70 -8.55
N LYS A 42 -9.74 -30.88 -9.16
CA LYS A 42 -9.09 -31.07 -10.47
C LYS A 42 -9.71 -30.24 -11.60
N ARG A 43 -11.04 -30.23 -11.70
CA ARG A 43 -11.75 -29.42 -12.72
C ARG A 43 -11.57 -27.93 -12.46
N LEU A 44 -11.60 -27.53 -11.19
CA LEU A 44 -11.36 -26.15 -10.78
C LEU A 44 -9.94 -25.72 -11.17
N TYR A 45 -8.92 -26.55 -10.92
CA TYR A 45 -7.55 -26.30 -11.36
C TYR A 45 -7.41 -26.18 -12.87
N GLU A 46 -8.03 -27.09 -13.63
CA GLU A 46 -8.06 -27.01 -15.11
C GLU A 46 -8.72 -25.69 -15.59
N SER A 47 -9.71 -25.17 -14.87
CA SER A 47 -10.32 -23.87 -15.18
C SER A 47 -9.41 -22.68 -14.87
N GLY A 48 -8.65 -22.73 -13.76
CA GLY A 48 -7.63 -21.72 -13.43
C GLY A 48 -6.55 -21.64 -14.49
N HIS A 49 -6.05 -22.81 -14.94
CA HIS A 49 -5.10 -22.89 -16.05
C HIS A 49 -5.67 -22.40 -17.38
N HIS A 50 -6.94 -22.66 -17.66
CA HIS A 50 -7.61 -22.11 -18.84
C HIS A 50 -7.61 -20.57 -18.81
N TYR A 51 -7.94 -19.96 -17.66
CA TYR A 51 -7.85 -18.51 -17.50
C TYR A 51 -6.41 -17.99 -17.66
N LEU A 52 -5.42 -18.68 -17.08
CA LEU A 52 -4.00 -18.32 -17.21
C LEU A 52 -3.54 -18.34 -18.68
N GLN A 53 -3.92 -19.38 -19.44
CA GLN A 53 -3.62 -19.50 -20.87
C GLN A 53 -4.28 -18.41 -21.72
N ASN A 54 -5.45 -17.93 -21.33
CA ASN A 54 -6.17 -16.86 -22.00
C ASN A 54 -5.70 -15.45 -21.55
N GLY A 55 -4.73 -15.36 -20.62
CA GLY A 55 -4.28 -14.09 -20.06
C GLY A 55 -5.26 -13.45 -19.07
N GLU A 56 -6.25 -14.21 -18.58
CA GLU A 56 -7.23 -13.79 -17.57
C GLU A 56 -6.65 -14.03 -16.16
N TYR A 57 -5.48 -13.45 -15.88
CA TYR A 57 -4.67 -13.76 -14.70
C TYR A 57 -5.40 -13.54 -13.37
N ASP A 58 -6.26 -12.53 -13.26
CA ASP A 58 -6.96 -12.22 -12.00
C ASP A 58 -8.06 -13.26 -11.70
N LYS A 59 -8.71 -13.80 -12.75
CA LYS A 59 -9.64 -14.93 -12.61
C LYS A 59 -8.89 -16.21 -12.26
N ALA A 60 -7.73 -16.43 -12.89
CA ALA A 60 -6.87 -17.56 -12.57
C ALA A 60 -6.40 -17.51 -11.11
N GLU A 61 -5.95 -16.34 -10.64
CA GLU A 61 -5.55 -16.09 -9.26
C GLU A 61 -6.67 -16.36 -8.26
N ALA A 62 -7.90 -15.89 -8.53
CA ALA A 62 -9.06 -16.19 -7.68
C ALA A 62 -9.31 -17.70 -7.56
N VAL A 63 -9.20 -18.44 -8.67
CA VAL A 63 -9.35 -19.90 -8.71
C VAL A 63 -8.22 -20.60 -7.93
N PHE A 64 -6.97 -20.17 -8.10
CA PHE A 64 -5.83 -20.77 -7.40
C PHE A 64 -5.85 -20.49 -5.90
N ASN A 65 -6.25 -19.28 -5.48
CA ASN A 65 -6.47 -18.98 -4.06
C ASN A 65 -7.58 -19.85 -3.45
N GLN A 66 -8.67 -20.12 -4.20
CA GLN A 66 -9.70 -21.06 -3.76
C GLN A 66 -9.16 -22.48 -3.60
N LEU A 67 -8.24 -22.92 -4.46
CA LEU A 67 -7.61 -24.24 -4.34
C LEU A 67 -6.61 -24.32 -3.18
N LEU A 68 -5.87 -23.23 -2.88
CA LEU A 68 -5.01 -23.17 -1.70
C LEU A 68 -5.81 -23.21 -0.40
N ALA A 69 -7.02 -22.65 -0.37
CA ALA A 69 -7.90 -22.78 0.80
C ALA A 69 -8.26 -24.25 1.10
N ILE A 70 -8.24 -25.12 0.07
CA ILE A 70 -8.47 -26.57 0.20
C ILE A 70 -7.17 -27.30 0.54
N ASN A 71 -6.06 -26.97 -0.13
CA ASN A 71 -4.74 -27.54 0.10
C ASN A 71 -3.67 -26.45 0.27
N PRO A 72 -3.46 -25.93 1.50
CA PRO A 72 -2.55 -24.81 1.75
C PRO A 72 -1.05 -25.13 1.58
N GLN A 73 -0.69 -26.39 1.35
CA GLN A 73 0.70 -26.83 1.20
C GLN A 73 0.98 -27.32 -0.23
N ASP A 74 0.15 -26.96 -1.20
CA ASP A 74 0.39 -27.34 -2.59
C ASP A 74 1.40 -26.39 -3.25
N ALA A 75 2.63 -26.88 -3.44
CA ALA A 75 3.71 -26.10 -4.06
C ALA A 75 3.36 -25.62 -5.47
N GLU A 76 2.61 -26.42 -6.23
CA GLU A 76 2.29 -26.10 -7.61
C GLU A 76 1.28 -24.97 -7.71
N ILE A 77 0.30 -24.92 -6.80
CA ILE A 77 -0.68 -23.83 -6.80
C ILE A 77 -0.02 -22.50 -6.42
N TYR A 78 0.93 -22.50 -5.48
CA TYR A 78 1.75 -21.31 -5.21
C TYR A 78 2.58 -20.89 -6.42
N TRP A 79 3.17 -21.85 -7.14
CA TRP A 79 3.89 -21.54 -8.38
C TRP A 79 2.95 -20.95 -9.45
N ASP A 80 1.73 -21.47 -9.60
CA ASP A 80 0.75 -20.92 -10.52
C ASP A 80 0.33 -19.48 -10.17
N LEU A 81 0.25 -19.14 -8.88
CA LEU A 81 0.05 -17.76 -8.44
C LEU A 81 1.21 -16.84 -8.82
N VAL A 82 2.46 -17.34 -8.80
CA VAL A 82 3.62 -16.60 -9.35
C VAL A 82 3.41 -16.36 -10.84
N LEU A 83 3.01 -17.38 -11.60
CA LEU A 83 2.74 -17.22 -13.04
C LEU A 83 1.63 -16.19 -13.30
N CYS A 84 0.57 -16.17 -12.48
CA CYS A 84 -0.49 -15.14 -12.56
C CYS A 84 0.06 -13.73 -12.30
N LYS A 85 0.79 -13.55 -11.19
CA LYS A 85 1.30 -12.23 -10.76
C LYS A 85 2.26 -11.62 -11.80
N TYR A 86 3.17 -12.44 -12.34
CA TYR A 86 4.15 -12.01 -13.34
C TYR A 86 3.64 -12.16 -14.80
N GLY A 87 2.38 -12.58 -14.96
CA GLY A 87 1.74 -12.73 -16.26
C GLY A 87 2.51 -13.65 -17.20
N VAL A 88 3.02 -14.76 -16.69
CA VAL A 88 3.92 -15.65 -17.43
C VAL A 88 3.12 -16.55 -18.35
N THR A 89 3.38 -16.47 -19.65
CA THR A 89 2.85 -17.40 -20.64
C THR A 89 3.97 -18.06 -21.42
N PHE A 90 3.72 -19.26 -21.93
CA PHE A 90 4.72 -20.03 -22.65
C PHE A 90 4.42 -19.97 -24.15
N VAL A 91 5.31 -19.35 -24.91
CA VAL A 91 5.16 -19.19 -26.35
C VAL A 91 6.09 -20.14 -27.06
N LYS A 92 5.61 -20.79 -28.12
CA LYS A 92 6.43 -21.68 -28.95
C LYS A 92 7.40 -20.84 -29.78
N ASP A 93 8.70 -21.02 -29.56
CA ASP A 93 9.73 -20.39 -30.37
C ASP A 93 9.73 -20.99 -31.78
N PRO A 94 9.55 -20.17 -32.84
CA PRO A 94 9.56 -20.65 -34.22
C PRO A 94 10.88 -21.30 -34.65
N LYS A 95 12.00 -20.99 -33.99
CA LYS A 95 13.33 -21.50 -34.37
C LYS A 95 13.66 -22.83 -33.70
N THR A 96 13.45 -22.93 -32.39
CA THR A 96 13.80 -24.12 -31.62
C THR A 96 12.64 -25.08 -31.43
N GLU A 97 11.41 -24.67 -31.80
CA GLU A 97 10.15 -25.35 -31.50
C GLU A 97 9.88 -25.59 -30.00
N LYS A 98 10.73 -25.06 -29.12
CA LYS A 98 10.58 -25.14 -27.66
C LYS A 98 9.67 -24.02 -27.16
N TYR A 99 8.98 -24.29 -26.06
CA TYR A 99 8.19 -23.29 -25.37
C TYR A 99 9.06 -22.49 -24.42
N ILE A 100 9.06 -21.17 -24.57
CA ILE A 100 9.86 -20.25 -23.77
C ILE A 100 8.90 -19.37 -22.95
N PRO A 101 9.14 -19.20 -21.63
CA PRO A 101 8.32 -18.28 -20.83
C PRO A 101 8.50 -16.84 -21.33
N THR A 102 7.42 -16.07 -21.29
CA THR A 102 7.38 -14.64 -21.58
C THR A 102 6.62 -13.96 -20.45
N CYS A 103 7.15 -12.83 -19.94
CA CYS A 103 6.55 -12.10 -18.83
C CYS A 103 5.69 -10.95 -19.34
N ASN A 104 4.37 -11.10 -19.27
CA ASN A 104 3.43 -10.07 -19.72
C ASN A 104 3.10 -9.05 -18.62
N ARG A 105 3.37 -9.36 -17.34
CA ARG A 105 3.27 -8.42 -16.21
C ARG A 105 4.64 -8.27 -15.55
N THR A 106 5.34 -7.19 -15.85
CA THR A 106 6.69 -6.94 -15.30
C THR A 106 6.62 -6.02 -14.09
N HIS A 107 6.98 -6.55 -12.93
CA HIS A 107 7.13 -5.83 -11.66
C HIS A 107 8.58 -5.33 -11.49
N TYR A 108 8.81 -4.39 -10.58
CA TYR A 108 10.18 -3.94 -10.25
C TYR A 108 10.92 -4.93 -9.35
N GLU A 109 10.21 -5.57 -8.41
CA GLU A 109 10.76 -6.60 -7.54
C GLU A 109 11.04 -7.88 -8.31
N SER A 110 12.17 -8.54 -7.99
CA SER A 110 12.54 -9.81 -8.59
C SER A 110 11.55 -10.90 -8.20
N VAL A 111 11.17 -11.75 -9.17
CA VAL A 111 10.40 -12.99 -8.90
C VAL A 111 11.04 -13.86 -7.82
N LEU A 112 12.36 -13.78 -7.64
CA LEU A 112 13.07 -14.53 -6.61
C LEU A 112 12.73 -14.09 -5.19
N ASN A 113 12.21 -12.87 -5.01
CA ASN A 113 11.78 -12.34 -3.71
C ASN A 113 10.27 -12.54 -3.47
N ASP A 114 9.56 -13.18 -4.39
CA ASP A 114 8.11 -13.31 -4.31
C ASP A 114 7.67 -14.29 -3.21
N LYS A 115 6.72 -13.88 -2.35
CA LYS A 115 6.21 -14.72 -1.26
C LYS A 115 5.64 -16.06 -1.76
N ASN A 116 4.93 -16.08 -2.90
CA ASN A 116 4.40 -17.32 -3.48
C ASN A 116 5.51 -18.19 -4.06
N TYR A 117 6.56 -17.60 -4.64
CA TYR A 117 7.74 -18.36 -5.06
C TYR A 117 8.44 -19.02 -3.86
N GLN A 118 8.62 -18.28 -2.75
CA GLN A 118 9.21 -18.84 -1.54
C GLN A 118 8.36 -19.97 -0.95
N ASN A 119 7.03 -19.85 -0.97
CA ASN A 119 6.13 -20.92 -0.55
C ASN A 119 6.18 -22.13 -1.50
N ALA A 120 6.26 -21.92 -2.82
CA ALA A 120 6.44 -23.00 -3.79
C ALA A 120 7.71 -23.80 -3.49
N LEU A 121 8.83 -23.13 -3.19
CA LEU A 121 10.05 -23.82 -2.75
C LEU A 121 9.86 -24.55 -1.42
N LYS A 122 9.26 -23.90 -0.42
CA LYS A 122 9.06 -24.44 0.93
C LYS A 122 8.28 -25.77 0.92
N TYR A 123 7.23 -25.87 0.10
CA TYR A 123 6.35 -27.04 0.07
C TYR A 123 6.72 -28.07 -1.01
N SER A 124 7.72 -27.79 -1.83
CA SER A 124 8.17 -28.68 -2.91
C SER A 124 9.15 -29.75 -2.42
N ASP A 125 9.15 -30.92 -3.09
CA ASP A 125 10.24 -31.89 -2.97
C ASP A 125 11.50 -31.44 -3.74
N ALA A 126 12.60 -32.19 -3.60
CA ALA A 126 13.88 -31.81 -4.20
C ALA A 126 13.84 -31.69 -5.73
N GLU A 127 13.01 -32.47 -6.44
CA GLU A 127 12.93 -32.42 -7.91
C GLU A 127 12.04 -31.27 -8.38
N GLN A 128 10.94 -31.01 -7.68
CA GLN A 128 10.05 -29.88 -7.91
C GLN A 128 10.72 -28.54 -7.59
N MET A 129 11.48 -28.48 -6.48
CA MET A 129 12.23 -27.29 -6.06
C MET A 129 13.22 -26.83 -7.13
N GLU A 130 13.94 -27.78 -7.72
CA GLU A 130 14.89 -27.48 -8.80
C GLU A 130 14.16 -26.95 -10.04
N PHE A 131 13.02 -27.57 -10.40
CA PHE A 131 12.17 -27.07 -11.49
C PHE A 131 11.71 -25.63 -11.25
N TYR A 132 11.25 -25.29 -10.05
CA TYR A 132 10.82 -23.93 -9.74
C TYR A 132 11.97 -22.92 -9.73
N ARG A 133 13.16 -23.31 -9.23
CA ARG A 133 14.36 -22.44 -9.28
C ARG A 133 14.79 -22.13 -10.70
N GLU A 134 14.90 -23.13 -11.57
CA GLU A 134 15.28 -22.93 -12.98
C GLU A 134 14.30 -22.01 -13.71
N ASN A 135 12.99 -22.22 -13.51
CA ASN A 135 11.97 -21.38 -14.14
C ASN A 135 11.95 -19.96 -13.56
N ALA A 136 12.10 -19.79 -12.24
CA ALA A 136 12.13 -18.48 -11.60
C ALA A 136 13.36 -17.67 -12.01
N GLU A 137 14.54 -18.29 -12.13
CA GLU A 137 15.74 -17.63 -12.66
C GLU A 137 15.54 -17.20 -14.13
N THR A 138 14.88 -18.03 -14.92
CA THR A 138 14.54 -17.69 -16.32
C THR A 138 13.62 -16.46 -16.36
N ILE A 139 12.57 -16.44 -15.55
CA ILE A 139 11.64 -15.31 -15.41
C ILE A 139 12.38 -14.05 -14.92
N ASN A 140 13.22 -14.17 -13.90
CA ASN A 140 14.05 -13.08 -13.36
C ASN A 140 14.96 -12.47 -14.43
N HIS A 141 15.58 -13.31 -15.26
CA HIS A 141 16.42 -12.85 -16.36
C HIS A 141 15.62 -12.08 -17.41
N ILE A 142 14.46 -12.61 -17.80
CA ILE A 142 13.54 -11.94 -18.75
C ILE A 142 13.10 -10.58 -18.18
N GLN A 143 12.67 -10.55 -16.91
CA GLN A 143 12.24 -9.35 -16.20
C GLN A 143 13.33 -8.26 -16.20
N LYS A 144 14.57 -8.63 -15.81
CA LYS A 144 15.73 -7.71 -15.85
C LYS A 144 16.00 -7.20 -17.26
N GLY A 145 15.86 -8.04 -18.28
CA GLY A 145 15.99 -7.67 -19.69
C GLY A 145 14.97 -6.62 -20.10
N ILE A 146 13.69 -6.85 -19.77
CA ILE A 146 12.58 -5.91 -20.03
C ILE A 146 12.84 -4.56 -19.38
N LEU A 147 13.17 -4.53 -18.09
CA LEU A 147 13.44 -3.29 -17.35
C LEU A 147 14.67 -2.55 -17.90
N THR A 148 15.71 -3.26 -18.31
CA THR A 148 16.94 -2.66 -18.86
C THR A 148 16.69 -1.97 -20.21
N VAL A 149 15.90 -2.60 -21.09
CA VAL A 149 15.54 -2.01 -22.39
C VAL A 149 14.58 -0.84 -22.19
N SER A 150 13.58 -0.99 -21.30
CA SER A 150 12.61 0.06 -20.99
C SER A 150 13.29 1.35 -20.52
N LYS A 151 14.29 1.25 -19.63
CA LYS A 151 15.07 2.41 -19.16
C LYS A 151 15.88 3.13 -20.25
N LYS A 152 16.21 2.44 -21.35
CA LYS A 152 17.00 3.02 -22.46
C LYS A 152 16.12 3.60 -23.57
N GLU A 153 14.89 3.11 -23.70
CA GLU A 153 13.97 3.53 -24.74
C GLU A 153 13.37 4.90 -24.41
N LYS A 154 13.27 5.79 -25.41
CA LYS A 154 12.64 7.09 -25.16
C LYS A 154 11.14 6.89 -24.87
N PRO A 155 10.52 7.65 -23.95
CA PRO A 155 9.08 7.55 -23.68
C PRO A 155 8.23 7.76 -24.94
N PHE A 156 7.16 6.99 -25.08
CA PHE A 156 6.12 7.15 -26.09
C PHE A 156 4.98 8.02 -25.56
N ASP A 157 4.30 8.73 -26.46
CA ASP A 157 3.12 9.54 -26.13
C ASP A 157 1.84 8.71 -26.29
N VAL A 158 1.73 8.01 -27.42
CA VAL A 158 0.54 7.27 -27.84
C VAL A 158 0.90 5.83 -28.17
N PHE A 159 0.13 4.87 -27.67
CA PHE A 159 0.20 3.47 -28.05
C PHE A 159 -0.99 3.13 -28.96
N ILE A 160 -0.76 2.48 -30.12
CA ILE A 160 -1.85 1.98 -30.97
C ILE A 160 -1.89 0.45 -30.89
N SER A 161 -2.97 -0.08 -30.33
CA SER A 161 -3.26 -1.52 -30.24
C SER A 161 -4.28 -1.91 -31.31
N TYR A 162 -3.99 -2.98 -32.06
CA TYR A 162 -4.79 -3.42 -33.20
C TYR A 162 -4.40 -4.84 -33.62
N LYS A 163 -5.27 -5.53 -34.37
CA LYS A 163 -4.96 -6.86 -34.92
C LYS A 163 -4.12 -6.74 -36.20
N GLU A 164 -2.90 -7.28 -36.25
CA GLU A 164 -2.03 -7.16 -37.43
C GLU A 164 -2.49 -8.03 -38.62
N THR A 165 -2.68 -9.34 -38.41
CA THR A 165 -3.03 -10.29 -39.48
C THR A 165 -4.33 -11.03 -39.24
N ASP A 166 -5.02 -11.42 -40.30
CA ASP A 166 -6.15 -12.35 -40.26
C ASP A 166 -5.68 -13.83 -40.23
N SER A 167 -6.63 -14.77 -40.32
CA SER A 167 -6.39 -16.21 -40.31
C SER A 167 -5.61 -16.71 -41.53
N GLU A 168 -5.56 -15.93 -42.62
CA GLU A 168 -4.81 -16.24 -43.83
C GLU A 168 -3.42 -15.59 -43.84
N GLY A 169 -3.07 -14.83 -42.78
CA GLY A 169 -1.81 -14.10 -42.66
C GLY A 169 -1.78 -12.77 -43.40
N ASN A 170 -2.90 -12.33 -43.99
CA ASN A 170 -3.01 -11.05 -44.66
C ASN A 170 -3.25 -9.93 -43.63
N ARG A 171 -2.95 -8.68 -44.00
CA ARG A 171 -3.24 -7.54 -43.13
C ARG A 171 -4.74 -7.40 -42.91
N THR A 172 -5.13 -7.19 -41.66
CA THR A 172 -6.51 -6.84 -41.35
C THR A 172 -6.84 -5.39 -41.77
N LYS A 173 -8.13 -5.08 -41.81
CA LYS A 173 -8.60 -3.68 -41.93
C LYS A 173 -8.13 -2.81 -40.76
N ASP A 174 -7.98 -3.40 -39.57
CA ASP A 174 -7.53 -2.72 -38.35
C ASP A 174 -6.09 -2.25 -38.53
N SER A 175 -5.20 -3.12 -39.03
CA SER A 175 -3.80 -2.78 -39.34
C SER A 175 -3.67 -1.65 -40.35
N ILE A 176 -4.48 -1.66 -41.41
CA ILE A 176 -4.47 -0.62 -42.44
C ILE A 176 -4.95 0.73 -41.87
N THR A 177 -6.00 0.70 -41.05
CA THR A 177 -6.58 1.90 -40.45
C THR A 177 -5.68 2.47 -39.36
N ALA A 178 -5.13 1.61 -38.50
CA ALA A 178 -4.15 1.97 -37.47
C ALA A 178 -2.89 2.62 -38.07
N GLN A 179 -2.43 2.17 -39.24
CA GLN A 179 -1.29 2.78 -39.92
C GLN A 179 -1.57 4.23 -40.34
N LYS A 180 -2.76 4.54 -40.89
CA LYS A 180 -3.12 5.91 -41.25
C LYS A 180 -3.11 6.83 -40.03
N LEU A 181 -3.66 6.34 -38.92
CA LEU A 181 -3.69 7.07 -37.65
C LEU A 181 -2.28 7.28 -37.08
N TYR A 182 -1.41 6.28 -37.19
CA TYR A 182 0.01 6.40 -36.84
C TYR A 182 0.69 7.52 -37.64
N GLU A 183 0.49 7.55 -38.96
CA GLU A 183 1.07 8.56 -39.85
C GLU A 183 0.58 9.97 -39.44
N GLU A 184 -0.72 10.17 -39.24
CA GLU A 184 -1.31 11.45 -38.84
C GLU A 184 -0.83 11.95 -37.46
N LEU A 185 -0.73 11.06 -36.48
CA LEU A 185 -0.26 11.41 -35.13
C LEU A 185 1.24 11.72 -35.13
N THR A 186 2.02 10.98 -35.92
CA THR A 186 3.45 11.22 -36.07
C THR A 186 3.70 12.54 -36.81
N GLU A 187 2.97 12.83 -37.88
CA GLU A 187 3.00 14.13 -38.57
C GLU A 187 2.57 15.29 -37.65
N SER A 188 1.65 15.01 -36.74
CA SER A 188 1.24 15.97 -35.71
C SER A 188 2.31 16.22 -34.64
N GLY A 189 3.33 15.37 -34.54
CA GLY A 189 4.50 15.53 -33.67
C GLY A 189 4.53 14.63 -32.44
N TYR A 190 3.65 13.62 -32.34
CA TYR A 190 3.67 12.64 -31.24
C TYR A 190 4.68 11.52 -31.51
N LYS A 191 5.33 11.01 -30.45
CA LYS A 191 6.05 9.73 -30.51
C LYS A 191 5.04 8.60 -30.33
N VAL A 192 4.68 7.94 -31.43
CA VAL A 192 3.66 6.89 -31.43
C VAL A 192 4.30 5.51 -31.45
N PHE A 193 3.89 4.63 -30.54
CA PHE A 193 4.19 3.20 -30.64
C PHE A 193 3.19 2.54 -31.57
N PHE A 194 3.72 1.99 -32.65
CA PHE A 194 2.97 1.20 -33.63
C PHE A 194 3.79 -0.05 -33.95
N SER A 195 3.29 -1.21 -33.55
CA SER A 195 4.05 -2.46 -33.48
C SER A 195 4.73 -2.80 -34.82
N ARG A 196 4.02 -2.69 -35.95
CA ARG A 196 4.57 -2.96 -37.29
C ARG A 196 5.84 -2.17 -37.62
N ILE A 197 5.92 -0.90 -37.23
CA ILE A 197 7.05 -0.01 -37.55
C ILE A 197 8.09 -0.03 -36.43
N THR A 198 7.63 0.04 -35.18
CA THR A 198 8.52 0.15 -34.02
C THR A 198 9.31 -1.14 -33.80
N LEU A 199 8.72 -2.29 -34.13
CA LEU A 199 9.31 -3.61 -33.94
C LEU A 199 9.91 -4.18 -35.24
N GLU A 200 9.85 -3.45 -36.38
CA GLU A 200 10.27 -3.95 -37.70
C GLU A 200 11.71 -4.49 -37.71
N ASN A 201 12.61 -3.84 -36.97
CA ASN A 201 14.03 -4.19 -36.89
C ASN A 201 14.37 -5.00 -35.62
N LYS A 202 13.37 -5.52 -34.91
CA LYS A 202 13.55 -6.32 -33.70
C LYS A 202 13.32 -7.79 -34.02
N ILE A 203 14.00 -8.66 -33.29
CA ILE A 203 13.75 -10.10 -33.38
C ILE A 203 12.52 -10.39 -32.53
N GLY A 204 11.63 -11.31 -32.93
CA GLY A 204 10.36 -11.59 -32.24
C GLY A 204 10.48 -11.85 -30.72
N THR A 205 11.59 -12.43 -30.28
CA THR A 205 11.90 -12.65 -28.85
C THR A 205 12.23 -11.37 -28.07
N GLU A 206 12.49 -10.26 -28.75
CA GLU A 206 12.80 -8.95 -28.16
C GLU A 206 11.61 -7.97 -28.20
N TYR A 207 10.44 -8.37 -28.70
CA TYR A 207 9.30 -7.47 -28.83
C TYR A 207 8.76 -6.97 -27.49
N GLU A 208 8.62 -7.88 -26.53
CA GLU A 208 7.98 -7.61 -25.24
C GLU A 208 8.64 -6.46 -24.45
N PRO A 209 9.97 -6.37 -24.35
CA PRO A 209 10.63 -5.21 -23.74
C PRO A 209 10.21 -3.84 -24.31
N TYR A 210 10.03 -3.73 -25.63
CA TYR A 210 9.63 -2.46 -26.27
C TYR A 210 8.13 -2.21 -26.14
N ILE A 211 7.31 -3.27 -26.19
CA ILE A 211 5.87 -3.18 -25.92
C ILE A 211 5.65 -2.70 -24.48
N TYR A 212 6.36 -3.28 -23.52
CA TYR A 212 6.32 -2.85 -22.13
C TYR A 212 6.73 -1.39 -21.96
N ALA A 213 7.87 -0.99 -22.55
CA ALA A 213 8.33 0.40 -22.52
C ALA A 213 7.26 1.36 -23.06
N ALA A 214 6.58 0.97 -24.14
CA ALA A 214 5.54 1.77 -24.76
C ALA A 214 4.24 1.82 -23.96
N LEU A 215 3.76 0.69 -23.41
CA LEU A 215 2.57 0.65 -22.54
C LEU A 215 2.78 1.49 -21.27
N TYR A 216 3.96 1.38 -20.68
CA TYR A 216 4.32 2.10 -19.46
C TYR A 216 4.48 3.62 -19.70
N SER A 217 5.16 4.02 -20.78
CA SER A 217 5.38 5.45 -21.07
C SER A 217 4.20 6.16 -21.72
N SER A 218 3.40 5.49 -22.56
CA SER A 218 2.31 6.13 -23.30
C SER A 218 1.23 6.66 -22.37
N LYS A 219 0.85 7.92 -22.59
CA LYS A 219 -0.25 8.55 -21.85
C LYS A 219 -1.61 8.20 -22.46
N VAL A 220 -1.67 7.95 -23.77
CA VAL A 220 -2.90 7.55 -24.46
C VAL A 220 -2.70 6.19 -25.13
N MET A 221 -3.65 5.27 -24.95
CA MET A 221 -3.79 4.07 -25.79
C MET A 221 -5.00 4.22 -26.70
N LEU A 222 -4.82 3.92 -27.99
CA LEU A 222 -5.88 3.83 -28.98
C LEU A 222 -6.06 2.35 -29.36
N THR A 223 -7.23 1.78 -29.11
CA THR A 223 -7.55 0.43 -29.60
C THR A 223 -8.33 0.56 -30.91
N VAL A 224 -7.77 0.13 -32.03
CA VAL A 224 -8.39 0.22 -33.36
C VAL A 224 -8.93 -1.15 -33.76
N CYS A 225 -10.25 -1.28 -33.92
CA CYS A 225 -10.90 -2.56 -34.19
C CYS A 225 -12.06 -2.47 -35.19
N SER A 226 -12.21 -3.52 -36.01
CA SER A 226 -13.35 -3.67 -36.94
C SER A 226 -14.31 -4.82 -36.62
N SER A 227 -14.00 -5.61 -35.60
CA SER A 227 -14.85 -6.71 -35.15
C SER A 227 -14.61 -7.04 -33.67
N LYS A 228 -15.61 -7.67 -33.04
CA LYS A 228 -15.48 -8.23 -31.69
C LYS A 228 -14.33 -9.26 -31.60
N GLU A 229 -14.17 -10.08 -32.64
CA GLU A 229 -13.12 -11.10 -32.68
C GLU A 229 -11.71 -10.50 -32.65
N ASN A 230 -11.49 -9.38 -33.35
CA ASN A 230 -10.17 -8.76 -33.40
C ASN A 230 -9.78 -8.09 -32.07
N ILE A 231 -10.71 -7.36 -31.43
CA ILE A 231 -10.46 -6.69 -30.15
C ILE A 231 -10.30 -7.69 -28.99
N GLU A 232 -10.97 -8.85 -29.07
CA GLU A 232 -10.85 -9.96 -28.12
C GLU A 232 -9.68 -10.92 -28.46
N SER A 233 -8.96 -10.68 -29.57
CA SER A 233 -7.87 -11.57 -29.95
C SER A 233 -6.78 -11.57 -28.86
N PRO A 234 -6.11 -12.72 -28.59
CA PRO A 234 -5.28 -12.88 -27.40
C PRO A 234 -4.25 -11.77 -27.19
N TRP A 235 -3.59 -11.35 -28.29
CA TRP A 235 -2.57 -10.31 -28.23
C TRP A 235 -3.15 -8.92 -27.95
N VAL A 236 -4.22 -8.53 -28.67
CA VAL A 236 -4.86 -7.22 -28.52
C VAL A 236 -5.49 -7.10 -27.13
N ARG A 237 -6.15 -8.17 -26.66
CA ARG A 237 -6.68 -8.30 -25.31
C ARG A 237 -5.62 -8.13 -24.24
N ASN A 238 -4.47 -8.79 -24.41
CA ASN A 238 -3.36 -8.64 -23.48
C ASN A 238 -2.87 -7.19 -23.41
N GLU A 239 -2.76 -6.48 -24.53
CA GLU A 239 -2.32 -5.07 -24.54
C GLU A 239 -3.31 -4.13 -23.83
N TRP A 240 -4.59 -4.16 -24.20
CA TRP A 240 -5.56 -3.24 -23.61
C TRP A 240 -5.88 -3.56 -22.15
N SER A 241 -5.89 -4.83 -21.74
CA SER A 241 -6.11 -5.19 -20.33
C SER A 241 -4.95 -4.71 -19.46
N ARG A 242 -3.70 -4.87 -19.91
CA ARG A 242 -2.50 -4.32 -19.24
C ARG A 242 -2.57 -2.81 -19.11
N PHE A 243 -3.02 -2.11 -20.15
CA PHE A 243 -3.14 -0.66 -20.10
C PHE A 243 -4.26 -0.19 -19.18
N LEU A 244 -5.38 -0.93 -19.08
CA LEU A 244 -6.41 -0.66 -18.09
C LEU A 244 -5.91 -0.82 -16.65
N THR A 245 -5.13 -1.87 -16.36
CA THR A 245 -4.48 -2.03 -15.05
C THR A 245 -3.53 -0.87 -14.76
N LEU A 246 -2.69 -0.47 -15.73
CA LEU A 246 -1.80 0.69 -15.57
C LEU A 246 -2.57 2.01 -15.35
N ARG A 247 -3.78 2.13 -15.92
CA ARG A 247 -4.65 3.29 -15.73
C ARG A 247 -5.32 3.33 -14.36
N GLN A 248 -5.63 2.17 -13.75
CA GLN A 248 -6.13 2.13 -12.38
C GLN A 248 -5.13 2.75 -11.40
N ASN A 249 -3.83 2.53 -11.64
CA ASN A 249 -2.74 3.06 -10.81
C ASN A 249 -2.17 4.40 -11.32
N ASN A 250 -2.75 5.00 -12.37
CA ASN A 250 -2.29 6.26 -12.96
C ASN A 250 -3.43 6.97 -13.70
N ILE A 251 -4.10 7.90 -13.01
CA ILE A 251 -5.27 8.64 -13.52
C ILE A 251 -4.93 9.47 -14.78
N GLY A 252 -3.64 9.76 -15.02
CA GLY A 252 -3.15 10.45 -16.21
C GLY A 252 -3.22 9.65 -17.51
N LYS A 253 -3.41 8.32 -17.45
CA LYS A 253 -3.52 7.45 -18.63
C LYS A 253 -4.96 7.39 -19.17
N ALA A 254 -5.11 7.42 -20.49
CA ALA A 254 -6.40 7.34 -21.16
C ALA A 254 -6.42 6.24 -22.22
N LEU A 255 -7.38 5.31 -22.13
CA LEU A 255 -7.68 4.35 -23.18
C LEU A 255 -8.88 4.86 -23.98
N ILE A 256 -8.73 4.97 -25.30
CA ILE A 256 -9.75 5.48 -26.21
C ILE A 256 -10.07 4.38 -27.24
N PRO A 257 -11.24 3.73 -27.14
CA PRO A 257 -11.65 2.74 -28.13
C PRO A 257 -12.09 3.39 -29.44
N LEU A 258 -11.49 2.96 -30.54
CA LEU A 258 -11.81 3.39 -31.91
C LEU A 258 -12.35 2.20 -32.68
N TYR A 259 -13.63 2.27 -33.07
CA TYR A 259 -14.30 1.19 -33.77
C TYR A 259 -14.84 1.64 -35.12
N PHE A 260 -14.92 0.71 -36.06
CA PHE A 260 -15.51 0.92 -37.39
C PHE A 260 -16.00 -0.42 -37.93
N ASP A 261 -16.97 -0.43 -38.86
CA ASP A 261 -17.56 -1.68 -39.39
C ASP A 261 -18.22 -2.60 -38.32
N MET A 262 -18.30 -2.16 -37.06
CA MET A 262 -18.93 -2.84 -35.92
C MET A 262 -19.75 -1.84 -35.08
N SER A 263 -20.59 -2.34 -34.17
CA SER A 263 -21.36 -1.48 -33.26
C SER A 263 -20.60 -1.23 -31.95
N LYS A 264 -20.96 -0.17 -31.22
CA LYS A 264 -20.40 0.09 -29.88
C LYS A 264 -20.66 -1.07 -28.90
N ALA A 265 -21.75 -1.80 -29.06
CA ALA A 265 -22.12 -2.94 -28.21
C ALA A 265 -21.22 -4.17 -28.44
N ASP A 266 -20.45 -4.19 -29.52
CA ASP A 266 -19.50 -5.26 -29.81
C ASP A 266 -18.12 -5.04 -29.15
N LEU A 267 -17.92 -3.89 -28.49
CA LEU A 267 -16.73 -3.62 -27.69
C LEU A 267 -16.74 -4.47 -26.40
N PRO A 268 -15.57 -4.74 -25.81
CA PRO A 268 -15.47 -5.42 -24.51
C PRO A 268 -16.28 -4.70 -23.42
N ASP A 269 -16.88 -5.45 -22.50
CA ASP A 269 -17.68 -4.90 -21.40
C ASP A 269 -16.85 -3.99 -20.49
N GLU A 270 -15.55 -4.26 -20.38
CA GLU A 270 -14.55 -3.45 -19.67
C GLU A 270 -14.46 -2.01 -20.22
N PHE A 271 -14.91 -1.77 -21.46
CA PHE A 271 -14.90 -0.46 -22.09
C PHE A 271 -16.20 0.34 -21.87
N ALA A 272 -17.18 -0.20 -21.14
CA ALA A 272 -18.50 0.42 -20.97
C ALA A 272 -18.44 1.87 -20.44
N LEU A 273 -17.49 2.16 -19.56
CA LEU A 273 -17.28 3.48 -18.95
C LEU A 273 -16.32 4.39 -19.75
N LEU A 274 -15.77 3.91 -20.88
CA LEU A 274 -14.80 4.65 -21.68
C LEU A 274 -15.48 5.49 -22.77
N SER A 275 -14.85 6.62 -23.09
CA SER A 275 -15.21 7.40 -24.27
C SER A 275 -14.70 6.69 -25.52
N SER A 276 -15.61 6.11 -26.31
CA SER A 276 -15.32 5.45 -27.58
C SER A 276 -15.78 6.28 -28.77
N TYR A 277 -15.11 6.11 -29.92
CA TYR A 277 -15.39 6.83 -31.15
C TYR A 277 -15.64 5.88 -32.32
N ASP A 278 -16.69 6.17 -33.09
CA ASP A 278 -16.93 5.56 -34.40
C ASP A 278 -16.10 6.30 -35.46
N MET A 279 -15.15 5.58 -36.08
CA MET A 279 -14.25 6.18 -37.08
C MET A 279 -14.95 6.46 -38.43
N LYS A 280 -16.21 6.04 -38.61
CA LYS A 280 -16.99 6.38 -39.81
C LYS A 280 -17.71 7.71 -39.71
N VAL A 281 -17.76 8.32 -38.52
CA VAL A 281 -18.40 9.63 -38.34
C VAL A 281 -17.53 10.71 -38.96
N ASP A 282 -18.13 11.56 -39.80
CA ASP A 282 -17.42 12.68 -40.43
C ASP A 282 -16.79 13.60 -39.37
N GLY A 283 -15.49 13.88 -39.53
CA GLY A 283 -14.72 14.72 -38.61
C GLY A 283 -14.18 14.02 -37.36
N PHE A 284 -14.29 12.68 -37.26
CA PHE A 284 -13.75 11.94 -36.10
C PHE A 284 -12.26 12.23 -35.87
N GLU A 285 -11.44 12.29 -36.94
CA GLU A 285 -9.99 12.50 -36.86
C GLU A 285 -9.66 13.81 -36.13
N GLN A 286 -10.44 14.86 -36.40
CA GLN A 286 -10.26 16.18 -35.81
C GLN A 286 -10.64 16.18 -34.34
N GLU A 287 -11.74 15.50 -33.97
CA GLU A 287 -12.18 15.35 -32.58
C GLU A 287 -11.23 14.47 -31.77
N LEU A 288 -10.78 13.35 -32.32
CA LEU A 288 -9.80 12.46 -31.73
C LEU A 288 -8.48 13.21 -31.48
N LEU A 289 -7.95 13.87 -32.51
CA LEU A 289 -6.71 14.64 -32.39
C LEU A 289 -6.86 15.79 -31.38
N ARG A 290 -8.03 16.45 -31.33
CA ARG A 290 -8.34 17.46 -30.31
C ARG A 290 -8.37 16.87 -28.90
N GLY A 291 -8.93 15.68 -28.72
CA GLY A 291 -8.94 14.92 -27.47
C GLY A 291 -7.53 14.57 -27.01
N ILE A 292 -6.73 13.96 -27.89
CA ILE A 292 -5.33 13.60 -27.62
C ILE A 292 -4.52 14.87 -27.28
N LYS A 293 -4.71 15.97 -28.01
CA LYS A 293 -4.06 17.26 -27.74
C LYS A 293 -4.36 17.86 -26.37
N LYS A 294 -5.54 17.57 -25.79
CA LYS A 294 -5.86 17.98 -24.41
C LYS A 294 -5.12 17.13 -23.39
N LEU A 295 -4.97 15.84 -23.67
CA LEU A 295 -4.31 14.88 -22.78
C LEU A 295 -2.78 15.00 -22.85
N ILE A 296 -2.24 15.23 -24.04
CA ILE A 296 -0.81 15.33 -24.35
C ILE A 296 -0.55 16.64 -25.14
N PRO A 297 -0.29 17.76 -24.46
CA PRO A 297 -0.01 19.02 -25.14
C PRO A 297 1.39 19.03 -25.77
N LEU A 298 1.49 18.92 -27.09
CA LEU A 298 2.80 18.98 -27.78
C LEU A 298 3.50 20.35 -27.62
N PRO A 299 4.85 20.39 -27.58
CA PRO A 299 5.64 21.63 -27.58
C PRO A 299 5.31 22.54 -28.79
N ILE A 300 5.00 21.94 -29.94
CA ILE A 300 4.60 22.65 -31.18
C ILE A 300 3.27 23.39 -30.97
N MET A 301 2.39 22.92 -30.08
CA MET A 301 1.14 23.63 -29.74
C MET A 301 1.31 24.77 -28.74
N LYS A 302 2.33 24.73 -27.86
CA LYS A 302 2.73 25.91 -27.06
C LYS A 302 3.21 27.05 -27.99
N ALA A 303 3.82 26.71 -29.14
CA ALA A 303 4.16 27.67 -30.21
C ALA A 303 2.98 28.04 -31.14
N ALA A 304 2.06 27.11 -31.42
CA ALA A 304 0.90 27.35 -32.30
C ALA A 304 -0.22 28.19 -31.64
N ARG A 305 -0.36 28.14 -30.31
CA ARG A 305 -1.22 29.07 -29.54
C ARG A 305 -0.79 30.53 -29.66
N ARG A 306 0.51 30.81 -29.89
CA ARG A 306 1.01 32.15 -30.27
C ARG A 306 0.71 32.54 -31.73
N LYS A 307 0.43 31.58 -32.63
CA LYS A 307 0.21 31.82 -34.08
C LYS A 307 -1.25 32.01 -34.50
N LYS A 308 -2.24 31.60 -33.69
CA LYS A 308 -3.68 31.80 -33.99
C LYS A 308 -4.10 33.28 -34.00
N ALA A 309 -3.23 34.20 -33.56
CA ALA A 309 -3.38 35.65 -33.65
C ALA A 309 -3.03 36.26 -35.03
N LYS A 310 -2.56 35.50 -36.03
CA LYS A 310 -2.16 36.04 -37.34
C LYS A 310 -2.59 35.13 -38.49
N LYS A 311 -3.86 35.24 -38.90
CA LYS A 311 -4.35 34.72 -40.18
C LYS A 311 -4.81 35.91 -41.03
N THR A 312 -3.88 36.49 -41.81
CA THR A 312 -4.24 37.35 -42.96
C THR A 312 -3.13 37.34 -43.99
N ALA A 313 -3.55 37.11 -45.25
CA ALA A 313 -2.84 37.34 -46.51
C ALA A 313 -1.67 36.41 -46.88
N GLY A 314 -1.88 35.63 -47.95
CA GLY A 314 -0.82 34.92 -48.66
C GLY A 314 -0.44 35.59 -49.99
N ILE A 315 0.62 35.01 -50.58
CA ILE A 315 0.93 34.80 -52.02
C ILE A 315 2.20 35.52 -52.56
N THR A 316 3.27 34.70 -52.66
CA THR A 316 4.36 34.52 -53.68
C THR A 316 5.02 35.70 -54.40
N ALA A 317 6.27 35.68 -54.88
CA ALA A 317 7.50 34.88 -54.71
C ALA A 317 8.49 35.46 -55.75
N ALA A 318 9.31 36.45 -55.38
CA ALA A 318 10.39 36.97 -56.25
C ALA A 318 11.57 37.62 -55.49
N VAL A 319 11.52 37.72 -54.15
CA VAL A 319 12.48 38.47 -53.30
C VAL A 319 13.54 37.54 -52.66
N VAL A 320 13.67 36.31 -53.17
CA VAL A 320 14.27 35.14 -52.48
C VAL A 320 15.78 35.26 -52.23
N CYS A 321 16.53 36.10 -52.94
CA CYS A 321 18.01 36.07 -52.82
C CYS A 321 18.62 37.18 -51.93
N VAL A 322 17.97 38.34 -51.78
CA VAL A 322 18.49 39.45 -50.93
C VAL A 322 17.92 39.36 -49.49
N THR A 323 16.75 38.75 -49.34
CA THR A 323 16.12 38.49 -48.02
C THR A 323 16.83 37.39 -47.25
N ALA A 324 17.43 36.38 -47.91
CA ALA A 324 18.13 35.28 -47.24
C ALA A 324 19.32 35.73 -46.37
N ALA A 325 20.04 36.79 -46.77
CA ALA A 325 21.18 37.32 -46.00
C ALA A 325 20.75 38.16 -44.78
N ILE A 326 19.66 38.93 -44.90
CA ILE A 326 19.07 39.69 -43.77
C ILE A 326 18.35 38.74 -42.81
N VAL A 327 17.68 37.71 -43.34
CA VAL A 327 17.10 36.61 -42.57
C VAL A 327 18.21 35.84 -41.86
N ALA A 328 19.34 35.52 -42.49
CA ALA A 328 20.47 34.90 -41.80
C ALA A 328 21.05 35.80 -40.68
N ALA A 329 21.20 37.11 -40.88
CA ALA A 329 21.68 38.02 -39.84
C ALA A 329 20.70 38.22 -38.65
N ILE A 330 19.40 38.02 -38.85
CA ILE A 330 18.37 38.13 -37.80
C ILE A 330 18.03 36.76 -37.17
N VAL A 331 18.09 35.68 -37.96
CA VAL A 331 17.76 34.31 -37.53
C VAL A 331 18.95 33.66 -36.84
N LEU A 332 20.19 33.88 -37.31
CA LEU A 332 21.38 33.23 -36.74
C LEU A 332 21.63 33.65 -35.27
N PRO A 333 21.54 34.93 -34.86
CA PRO A 333 21.68 35.31 -33.45
C PRO A 333 20.54 34.77 -32.58
N ASN A 334 19.30 34.73 -33.11
CA ASN A 334 18.14 34.17 -32.40
C ASN A 334 18.21 32.65 -32.29
N TYR A 335 18.77 31.96 -33.29
CA TYR A 335 19.02 30.52 -33.30
C TYR A 335 20.11 30.15 -32.29
N ILE A 336 21.23 30.89 -32.26
CA ILE A 336 22.30 30.71 -31.26
C ILE A 336 21.76 30.99 -29.85
N LYS A 337 20.92 32.01 -29.67
CA LYS A 337 20.26 32.30 -28.39
C LYS A 337 19.33 31.16 -27.96
N ALA A 338 18.54 30.60 -28.88
CA ALA A 338 17.64 29.48 -28.60
C ALA A 338 18.41 28.20 -28.23
N GLN A 339 19.52 27.93 -28.93
CA GLN A 339 20.37 26.77 -28.65
C GLN A 339 21.05 26.86 -27.27
N ARG A 340 21.52 28.06 -26.89
CA ARG A 340 22.09 28.30 -25.56
C ARG A 340 21.05 28.13 -24.43
N LEU A 341 19.82 28.61 -24.64
CA LEU A 341 18.73 28.41 -23.68
C LEU A 341 18.36 26.93 -23.53
N GLU A 342 18.38 26.16 -24.61
CA GLU A 342 18.16 24.71 -24.59
C GLU A 342 19.25 23.98 -23.79
N GLU A 343 20.53 24.31 -24.01
CA GLU A 343 21.66 23.73 -23.28
C GLU A 343 21.60 24.04 -21.77
N GLN A 344 21.31 25.29 -21.42
CA GLN A 344 21.13 25.71 -20.03
C GLN A 344 19.95 25.00 -19.37
N TYR A 345 18.84 24.81 -20.09
CA TYR A 345 17.69 24.06 -19.62
C TYR A 345 18.00 22.58 -19.40
N THR A 346 18.71 21.92 -20.32
CA THR A 346 19.12 20.52 -20.14
C THR A 346 20.07 20.35 -18.94
N THR A 347 20.91 21.35 -18.67
CA THR A 347 21.78 21.36 -17.50
C THR A 347 20.96 21.50 -16.21
N ALA A 348 19.97 22.40 -16.20
CA ALA A 348 19.07 22.58 -15.06
C ALA A 348 18.25 21.33 -14.74
N ILE A 349 17.78 20.60 -15.77
CA ILE A 349 17.11 19.30 -15.60
C ILE A 349 18.07 18.27 -15.01
N ALA A 350 19.30 18.18 -15.49
CA ALA A 350 20.29 17.25 -14.94
C ALA A 350 20.64 17.57 -13.48
N MET A 351 20.66 18.84 -13.07
CA MET A 351 20.82 19.24 -11.66
C MET A 351 19.63 18.76 -10.82
N PHE A 352 18.40 18.96 -11.31
CA PHE A 352 17.18 18.50 -10.65
C PHE A 352 17.15 16.97 -10.47
N GLU A 353 17.50 16.20 -11.51
CA GLU A 353 17.55 14.73 -11.46
C GLU A 353 18.64 14.18 -10.51
N ASN A 354 19.68 14.97 -10.23
CA ASN A 354 20.73 14.64 -9.26
C ASN A 354 20.45 15.20 -7.85
N ALA A 355 19.22 15.66 -7.58
CA ALA A 355 18.79 16.28 -6.32
C ALA A 355 19.56 17.56 -5.94
N ASP A 356 20.26 18.20 -6.87
CA ASP A 356 20.82 19.55 -6.71
C ASP A 356 19.73 20.59 -6.97
N TYR A 357 18.77 20.68 -6.05
CA TYR A 357 17.59 21.52 -6.19
C TYR A 357 17.90 23.02 -6.12
N GLU A 358 18.89 23.43 -5.33
CA GLU A 358 19.37 24.82 -5.27
C GLU A 358 20.01 25.24 -6.59
N GLY A 359 20.93 24.41 -7.12
CA GLY A 359 21.57 24.64 -8.41
C GLY A 359 20.58 24.62 -9.57
N ALA A 360 19.66 23.65 -9.58
CA ALA A 360 18.58 23.55 -10.56
C ALA A 360 17.66 24.78 -10.53
N SER A 361 17.21 25.20 -9.34
CA SER A 361 16.34 26.37 -9.18
C SER A 361 17.01 27.66 -9.66
N ALA A 362 18.30 27.86 -9.35
CA ALA A 362 19.06 28.99 -9.85
C ALA A 362 19.19 28.98 -11.39
N ALA A 363 19.44 27.79 -11.97
CA ALA A 363 19.55 27.62 -13.41
C ALA A 363 18.20 27.83 -14.13
N PHE A 364 17.10 27.29 -13.60
CA PHE A 364 15.74 27.52 -14.12
C PHE A 364 15.30 28.98 -13.96
N SER A 365 15.62 29.63 -12.84
CA SER A 365 15.37 31.06 -12.64
C SER A 365 16.09 31.92 -13.68
N GLY A 366 17.33 31.56 -14.02
CA GLY A 366 18.11 32.22 -15.06
C GLY A 366 17.53 32.08 -16.48
N LEU A 367 16.66 31.09 -16.70
CA LEU A 367 15.98 30.82 -17.96
C LEU A 367 14.66 31.61 -18.13
N GLY A 368 14.08 32.14 -17.04
CA GLY A 368 12.85 32.92 -17.05
C GLY A 368 11.69 32.16 -17.71
N ASP A 369 11.02 32.77 -18.68
CA ASP A 369 9.85 32.19 -19.39
C ASP A 369 10.20 31.08 -20.40
N TYR A 370 11.43 30.59 -20.41
CA TYR A 370 11.83 29.55 -21.34
C TYR A 370 11.28 28.18 -20.90
N LYS A 371 10.49 27.55 -21.77
CA LYS A 371 9.76 26.30 -21.51
C LYS A 371 8.88 26.38 -20.26
N ASP A 372 9.10 25.50 -19.30
CA ASP A 372 8.43 25.36 -18.00
C ASP A 372 9.40 25.70 -16.86
N SER A 373 10.47 26.48 -17.12
CA SER A 373 11.48 26.78 -16.11
C SER A 373 10.87 27.44 -14.85
N ALA A 374 9.86 28.30 -14.99
CA ALA A 374 9.15 28.87 -13.84
C ALA A 374 8.42 27.80 -12.98
N GLU A 375 7.77 26.81 -13.62
CA GLU A 375 7.11 25.68 -12.95
C GLU A 375 8.16 24.74 -12.33
N MET A 376 9.31 24.55 -13.00
CA MET A 376 10.43 23.78 -12.46
C MET A 376 11.09 24.45 -11.25
N VAL A 377 11.12 25.79 -11.16
CA VAL A 377 11.56 26.51 -9.96
C VAL A 377 10.63 26.20 -8.78
N GLU A 378 9.31 26.25 -9.00
CA GLU A 378 8.33 25.85 -7.98
C GLU A 378 8.53 24.38 -7.59
N LYS A 379 8.75 23.49 -8.56
CA LYS A 379 9.04 22.08 -8.31
C LYS A 379 10.33 21.86 -7.50
N CYS A 380 11.41 22.60 -7.78
CA CYS A 380 12.65 22.54 -7.00
C CYS A 380 12.44 22.95 -5.54
N ALA A 381 11.48 23.83 -5.26
CA ALA A 381 11.17 24.26 -3.90
C ALA A 381 10.38 23.20 -3.11
N ILE A 382 9.54 22.40 -3.79
CA ILE A 382 8.61 21.47 -3.15
C ILE A 382 9.13 20.01 -3.13
N GLN A 383 9.86 19.57 -4.16
CA GLN A 383 10.39 18.21 -4.29
C GLN A 383 11.22 17.74 -3.09
N PRO A 384 12.12 18.54 -2.47
CA PRO A 384 12.86 18.10 -1.28
C PRO A 384 11.93 17.74 -0.11
N GLY A 385 10.83 18.48 0.05
CA GLY A 385 9.82 18.20 1.07
C GLY A 385 9.09 16.89 0.81
N TYR A 386 8.78 16.59 -0.45
CA TYR A 386 8.20 15.31 -0.86
C TYR A 386 9.17 14.13 -0.61
N ASP A 387 10.44 14.28 -0.99
CA ASP A 387 11.46 13.25 -0.76
C ASP A 387 11.65 12.98 0.76
N ALA A 388 11.62 14.04 1.58
CA ALA A 388 11.68 13.92 3.03
C ALA A 388 10.44 13.24 3.62
N ALA A 389 9.24 13.54 3.12
CA ALA A 389 7.99 12.89 3.54
C ALA A 389 8.00 11.39 3.21
N MET A 390 8.48 11.01 2.00
CA MET A 390 8.66 9.62 1.62
C MET A 390 9.68 8.90 2.50
N GLN A 391 10.78 9.57 2.85
CA GLN A 391 11.79 9.01 3.74
C GLN A 391 11.21 8.71 5.13
N LEU A 392 10.45 9.66 5.72
CA LEU A 392 9.75 9.44 6.99
C LEU A 392 8.80 8.24 6.92
N TYR A 393 8.07 8.08 5.82
CA TYR A 393 7.19 6.93 5.61
C TYR A 393 7.96 5.60 5.61
N TYR A 394 9.10 5.53 4.91
CA TYR A 394 9.93 4.31 4.85
C TYR A 394 10.67 4.02 6.16
N ASP A 395 10.99 5.06 6.94
CA ASP A 395 11.60 4.92 8.27
C ASP A 395 10.57 4.49 9.33
N GLY A 396 9.28 4.46 8.99
CA GLY A 396 8.18 4.08 9.89
C GLY A 396 7.68 5.23 10.78
N ASP A 397 8.16 6.45 10.56
CA ASP A 397 7.73 7.68 11.23
C ASP A 397 6.43 8.21 10.58
N TYR A 398 5.36 7.40 10.66
CA TYR A 398 4.13 7.61 9.89
C TYR A 398 3.38 8.89 10.25
N ALA A 399 3.46 9.36 11.50
CA ALA A 399 2.81 10.59 11.93
C ALA A 399 3.46 11.81 11.25
N GLU A 400 4.79 11.91 11.36
CA GLU A 400 5.58 12.95 10.73
C GLU A 400 5.47 12.91 9.21
N ALA A 401 5.43 11.71 8.61
CA ALA A 401 5.17 11.53 7.17
C ALA A 401 3.79 12.09 6.78
N THR A 402 2.74 11.76 7.54
CA THR A 402 1.38 12.25 7.31
C THR A 402 1.33 13.78 7.30
N TRP A 403 1.91 14.42 8.31
CA TRP A 403 1.94 15.89 8.39
C TRP A 403 2.79 16.51 7.29
N ALA A 404 3.90 15.87 6.92
CA ALA A 404 4.75 16.32 5.82
C ALA A 404 4.02 16.25 4.47
N PHE A 405 3.29 15.16 4.19
CA PHE A 405 2.47 15.05 2.98
C PHE A 405 1.31 16.04 2.97
N GLU A 406 0.66 16.26 4.11
CA GLU A 406 -0.40 17.27 4.22
C GLU A 406 0.12 18.68 3.91
N ALA A 407 1.32 19.03 4.38
CA ALA A 407 1.95 20.32 4.09
C ALA A 407 2.27 20.53 2.60
N LEU A 408 2.40 19.45 1.82
CA LEU A 408 2.65 19.50 0.37
C LEU A 408 1.37 19.73 -0.44
N GLY A 409 0.18 19.56 0.16
CA GLY A 409 -1.11 19.77 -0.49
C GLY A 409 -1.29 18.95 -1.76
N ASP A 410 -1.69 19.60 -2.86
CA ASP A 410 -1.96 18.94 -4.15
C ASP A 410 -0.70 18.62 -4.98
N TYR A 411 0.49 18.61 -4.37
CA TYR A 411 1.73 18.33 -5.07
C TYR A 411 1.88 16.83 -5.39
N GLY A 412 1.88 16.49 -6.67
CA GLY A 412 2.08 15.10 -7.12
C GLY A 412 0.95 14.19 -6.64
N ASP A 413 1.31 13.10 -5.97
CA ASP A 413 0.43 12.16 -5.28
C ASP A 413 0.48 12.33 -3.75
N ALA A 414 0.94 13.48 -3.23
CA ALA A 414 1.10 13.69 -1.78
C ALA A 414 -0.20 13.44 -0.99
N ALA A 415 -1.37 13.79 -1.54
CA ALA A 415 -2.65 13.46 -0.89
C ALA A 415 -2.90 11.95 -0.77
N GLU A 416 -2.54 11.16 -1.78
CA GLU A 416 -2.63 9.68 -1.75
C GLU A 416 -1.59 9.10 -0.79
N GLN A 417 -0.37 9.64 -0.78
CA GLN A 417 0.67 9.23 0.17
C GLN A 417 0.32 9.59 1.61
N LYS A 418 -0.40 10.69 1.85
CA LYS A 418 -0.97 11.04 3.16
C LYS A 418 -1.94 9.95 3.62
N GLU A 419 -2.92 9.58 2.80
CA GLU A 419 -3.88 8.51 3.13
C GLU A 419 -3.17 7.18 3.43
N GLN A 420 -2.12 6.85 2.65
CA GLN A 420 -1.31 5.66 2.89
C GLN A 420 -0.51 5.74 4.19
N ALA A 421 0.07 6.89 4.52
CA ALA A 421 0.78 7.12 5.79
C ALA A 421 -0.15 6.99 7.00
N GLU A 422 -1.36 7.56 6.93
CA GLU A 422 -2.36 7.42 7.99
C GLU A 422 -2.80 5.96 8.20
N LEU A 423 -2.98 5.20 7.13
CA LEU A 423 -3.32 3.78 7.19
C LEU A 423 -2.22 2.96 7.86
N SER A 424 -0.97 3.18 7.47
CA SER A 424 0.18 2.52 8.11
C SER A 424 0.34 2.92 9.57
N TRP A 425 0.07 4.20 9.90
CA TRP A 425 0.06 4.66 11.28
C TRP A 425 -1.00 3.91 12.13
N ARG A 426 -2.24 3.82 11.64
CA ARG A 426 -3.34 3.04 12.27
C ARG A 426 -2.93 1.60 12.53
N LYS A 427 -2.38 0.91 11.53
CA LYS A 427 -1.92 -0.50 11.65
C LYS A 427 -0.80 -0.65 12.66
N SER A 428 0.13 0.29 12.69
CA SER A 428 1.24 0.30 13.63
C SER A 428 0.75 0.40 15.10
N LEU A 429 -0.37 1.08 15.36
CA LEU A 429 -0.93 1.29 16.69
C LEU A 429 -2.11 0.36 17.03
N ALA A 430 -2.45 -0.54 16.12
CA ALA A 430 -3.67 -1.33 16.17
C ALA A 430 -3.74 -2.26 17.38
N THR A 431 -4.93 -2.30 18.01
CA THR A 431 -5.32 -3.29 19.00
C THR A 431 -6.31 -4.25 18.35
N VAL A 432 -5.86 -5.44 17.96
CA VAL A 432 -6.70 -6.40 17.19
C VAL A 432 -7.39 -7.46 18.04
N ALA A 433 -7.07 -7.50 19.33
CA ALA A 433 -7.65 -8.44 20.27
C ALA A 433 -7.85 -7.77 21.64
N THR A 434 -9.07 -7.88 22.18
CA THR A 434 -9.44 -7.32 23.48
C THR A 434 -10.41 -8.23 24.22
N ASP A 435 -10.40 -8.15 25.55
CA ASP A 435 -11.41 -8.75 26.42
C ASP A 435 -12.70 -7.91 26.47
N ASP A 436 -13.77 -8.54 26.94
CA ASP A 436 -15.05 -7.89 27.28
C ASP A 436 -15.04 -7.56 28.77
N PHE A 437 -14.97 -6.27 29.11
CA PHE A 437 -14.63 -5.78 30.47
C PHE A 437 -15.76 -5.93 31.51
N ASP A 438 -16.78 -6.74 31.23
CA ASP A 438 -17.85 -7.07 32.17
C ASP A 438 -17.36 -8.10 33.22
N GLU A 439 -17.77 -7.95 34.48
CA GLU A 439 -17.08 -8.51 35.69
C GLU A 439 -17.12 -10.04 35.76
N TYR A 440 -17.88 -10.63 34.84
CA TYR A 440 -18.23 -12.03 34.77
C TYR A 440 -18.10 -12.59 33.35
N SER A 441 -17.65 -11.77 32.38
CA SER A 441 -17.53 -12.17 30.99
C SER A 441 -16.19 -12.83 30.73
N THR A 442 -16.21 -14.04 30.18
CA THR A 442 -15.04 -14.68 29.57
C THR A 442 -14.97 -14.40 28.07
N SER A 443 -15.74 -13.41 27.58
CA SER A 443 -15.77 -13.06 26.17
C SER A 443 -14.52 -12.25 25.81
N TYR A 444 -14.02 -12.51 24.61
CA TYR A 444 -12.99 -11.71 23.96
C TYR A 444 -13.39 -11.50 22.50
N TYR A 445 -12.84 -10.46 21.91
CA TYR A 445 -13.08 -10.05 20.54
C TYR A 445 -11.76 -10.01 19.78
N ILE A 446 -11.78 -10.50 18.54
CA ILE A 446 -10.61 -10.55 17.66
C ILE A 446 -11.00 -10.02 16.29
N ILE A 447 -10.12 -9.22 15.69
CA ILE A 447 -10.19 -8.86 14.28
C ILE A 447 -9.60 -10.00 13.45
N ASN A 448 -10.40 -10.60 12.60
CA ASN A 448 -9.98 -11.67 11.71
C ASN A 448 -9.20 -11.15 10.49
N GLU A 449 -8.62 -12.06 9.72
CA GLU A 449 -7.83 -11.74 8.51
C GLU A 449 -8.60 -10.96 7.43
N ASN A 450 -9.93 -11.05 7.41
CA ASN A 450 -10.80 -10.31 6.51
C ASN A 450 -11.14 -8.88 7.01
N GLY A 451 -10.71 -8.51 8.22
CA GLY A 451 -11.00 -7.23 8.85
C GLY A 451 -12.39 -7.13 9.49
N THR A 452 -13.08 -8.25 9.73
CA THR A 452 -14.29 -8.29 10.57
C THR A 452 -13.96 -8.71 11.99
N VAL A 453 -14.89 -8.51 12.92
CA VAL A 453 -14.71 -8.87 14.34
C VAL A 453 -15.48 -10.15 14.66
N ASP A 454 -14.80 -11.11 15.25
CA ASP A 454 -15.40 -12.30 15.86
C ASP A 454 -15.40 -12.18 17.39
N GLY A 455 -16.38 -12.80 18.06
CA GLY A 455 -16.43 -12.94 19.51
C GLY A 455 -16.93 -14.31 19.95
N THR A 456 -16.36 -14.86 21.03
CA THR A 456 -16.65 -16.24 21.48
C THR A 456 -17.91 -16.42 22.31
N SER A 457 -18.44 -15.36 22.94
CA SER A 457 -19.65 -15.46 23.76
C SER A 457 -20.45 -14.16 23.98
N GLY A 458 -20.06 -13.02 23.41
CA GLY A 458 -20.71 -11.71 23.62
C GLY A 458 -21.19 -11.04 22.32
N SER A 459 -22.21 -10.18 22.41
CA SER A 459 -22.86 -9.55 21.24
C SER A 459 -22.40 -8.11 20.95
N ALA A 460 -21.40 -7.57 21.65
CA ALA A 460 -20.94 -6.18 21.51
C ALA A 460 -20.37 -5.82 20.12
N HIS A 461 -20.10 -6.82 19.27
CA HIS A 461 -19.63 -6.66 17.89
C HIS A 461 -20.74 -6.81 16.84
N SER A 462 -21.97 -7.14 17.25
CA SER A 462 -23.03 -7.62 16.34
C SER A 462 -23.57 -6.59 15.34
N ASP A 463 -23.33 -5.30 15.59
CA ASP A 463 -23.73 -4.19 14.73
C ASP A 463 -22.57 -3.60 13.92
N LEU A 464 -21.36 -4.15 14.06
CA LEU A 464 -20.20 -3.72 13.28
C LEU A 464 -20.33 -4.16 11.82
N SER A 465 -20.07 -3.23 10.90
CA SER A 465 -20.11 -3.48 9.46
C SER A 465 -18.91 -2.85 8.78
N ILE A 466 -18.36 -3.57 7.79
CA ILE A 466 -17.25 -3.12 6.95
C ILE A 466 -17.71 -2.56 5.59
N GLU A 467 -19.02 -2.57 5.31
CA GLU A 467 -19.55 -2.21 3.98
C GLU A 467 -19.30 -0.74 3.61
N ASN A 468 -19.38 0.17 4.59
CA ASN A 468 -19.31 1.61 4.35
C ASN A 468 -17.91 2.19 4.52
N HIS A 469 -17.17 1.69 5.52
CA HIS A 469 -15.89 2.27 5.97
C HIS A 469 -14.70 1.31 5.78
N GLY A 470 -14.91 0.18 5.10
CA GLY A 470 -13.88 -0.82 4.89
C GLY A 470 -13.55 -1.60 6.16
N ARG A 471 -12.38 -2.25 6.16
CA ARG A 471 -11.98 -3.20 7.22
C ARG A 471 -11.79 -2.51 8.56
N ILE A 472 -12.03 -3.25 9.63
CA ILE A 472 -11.70 -2.82 10.99
C ILE A 472 -10.21 -3.12 11.22
N ILE A 473 -9.49 -2.14 11.75
CA ILE A 473 -8.05 -2.24 12.06
C ILE A 473 -7.79 -2.32 13.56
N SER A 474 -8.61 -1.67 14.38
CA SER A 474 -8.45 -1.70 15.83
C SER A 474 -9.80 -1.78 16.53
N ILE A 475 -9.86 -2.52 17.62
CA ILE A 475 -11.02 -2.64 18.49
C ILE A 475 -10.63 -2.38 19.94
N THR A 476 -11.52 -1.74 20.68
CA THR A 476 -11.35 -1.53 22.12
C THR A 476 -12.67 -1.71 22.85
N PRO A 477 -12.65 -2.18 24.11
CA PRO A 477 -13.86 -2.55 24.82
C PRO A 477 -14.66 -1.32 25.29
N SER A 478 -15.98 -1.49 25.33
CA SER A 478 -16.96 -0.62 25.98
C SER A 478 -18.08 -1.51 26.55
N ALA A 479 -18.86 -1.01 27.51
CA ALA A 479 -19.77 -1.82 28.32
C ALA A 479 -20.82 -2.61 27.51
N ASP A 480 -21.41 -2.00 26.48
CA ASP A 480 -22.51 -2.62 25.70
C ASP A 480 -22.15 -2.90 24.23
N LYS A 481 -21.20 -2.13 23.68
CA LYS A 481 -20.76 -2.18 22.26
C LYS A 481 -19.27 -1.98 22.15
N LEU A 482 -18.65 -2.49 21.09
CA LEU A 482 -17.25 -2.20 20.79
C LEU A 482 -17.08 -0.86 20.09
N TYR A 483 -16.01 -0.15 20.44
CA TYR A 483 -15.43 0.84 19.53
C TYR A 483 -14.61 0.09 18.49
N ALA A 484 -14.85 0.38 17.21
CA ALA A 484 -14.10 -0.22 16.11
C ALA A 484 -13.59 0.86 15.16
N LEU A 485 -12.28 0.95 15.02
CA LEU A 485 -11.58 1.88 14.13
C LEU A 485 -11.35 1.22 12.77
N HIS A 486 -11.76 1.91 11.71
CA HIS A 486 -11.66 1.45 10.32
C HIS A 486 -10.41 1.98 9.59
N GLU A 487 -10.10 1.41 8.41
CA GLU A 487 -8.94 1.80 7.59
C GLU A 487 -8.97 3.29 7.20
N ASP A 488 -10.16 3.83 6.96
CA ASP A 488 -10.41 5.22 6.58
C ASP A 488 -10.43 6.20 7.77
N GLY A 489 -10.18 5.73 9.00
CA GLY A 489 -10.18 6.56 10.20
C GLY A 489 -11.56 6.81 10.82
N TYR A 490 -12.62 6.19 10.30
CA TYR A 490 -13.94 6.21 10.95
C TYR A 490 -13.98 5.31 12.18
N VAL A 491 -14.75 5.70 13.20
CA VAL A 491 -14.93 4.91 14.43
C VAL A 491 -16.39 4.51 14.61
N SER A 492 -16.68 3.23 14.38
CA SER A 492 -18.00 2.66 14.66
C SER A 492 -18.33 2.76 16.16
N ASN A 493 -19.60 3.04 16.45
CA ASN A 493 -20.19 3.23 17.78
C ASN A 493 -19.64 4.42 18.58
N ALA A 494 -18.77 5.28 18.01
CA ALA A 494 -18.25 6.46 18.70
C ALA A 494 -19.37 7.36 19.22
N LYS A 495 -20.36 7.69 18.40
CA LYS A 495 -21.46 8.57 18.79
C LYS A 495 -22.24 8.08 20.01
N GLU A 496 -22.67 6.83 19.99
CA GLU A 496 -23.52 6.25 21.03
C GLU A 496 -22.75 6.04 22.33
N ASN A 497 -21.57 5.40 22.25
CA ASN A 497 -20.78 5.08 23.43
C ASN A 497 -20.20 6.33 24.11
N ASN A 498 -20.00 7.43 23.35
CA ASN A 498 -19.55 8.72 23.87
C ASN A 498 -20.68 9.72 24.15
N GLN A 499 -21.95 9.31 23.99
CA GLN A 499 -23.12 10.13 24.28
C GLN A 499 -23.13 11.48 23.53
N LEU A 500 -22.74 11.45 22.25
CA LEU A 500 -22.60 12.65 21.41
C LEU A 500 -23.88 12.98 20.66
N SER A 501 -24.15 14.27 20.48
CA SER A 501 -25.22 14.75 19.58
C SER A 501 -24.95 14.38 18.13
N ASP A 502 -23.67 14.40 17.75
CA ASP A 502 -23.11 14.03 16.46
C ASP A 502 -21.63 13.66 16.63
N ASP A 503 -21.11 12.93 15.65
CA ASP A 503 -19.76 12.37 15.59
C ASP A 503 -18.90 13.07 14.53
N SER A 504 -19.24 14.31 14.18
CA SER A 504 -18.57 15.03 13.08
C SER A 504 -17.08 15.29 13.31
N GLU A 505 -16.62 15.32 14.57
CA GLU A 505 -15.21 15.46 14.95
C GLU A 505 -14.46 14.10 15.02
N TRP A 506 -15.17 12.98 14.91
CA TRP A 506 -14.62 11.61 15.00
C TRP A 506 -14.28 11.06 13.61
N HIS A 507 -13.41 11.77 12.91
CA HIS A 507 -12.89 11.40 11.59
C HIS A 507 -11.35 11.42 11.61
N ASP A 508 -10.74 10.75 10.62
CA ASP A 508 -9.28 10.64 10.47
C ASP A 508 -8.57 10.12 11.74
N ILE A 509 -9.28 9.31 12.55
CA ILE A 509 -8.75 8.78 13.81
C ILE A 509 -7.68 7.75 13.53
N VAL A 510 -6.55 7.81 14.24
CA VAL A 510 -5.44 6.86 14.10
C VAL A 510 -5.32 5.87 15.26
N LYS A 511 -5.86 6.24 16.43
CA LYS A 511 -5.90 5.36 17.61
C LYS A 511 -7.08 5.71 18.50
N ILE A 512 -7.67 4.70 19.13
CA ILE A 512 -8.75 4.82 20.10
C ILE A 512 -8.38 4.13 21.42
N SER A 513 -8.94 4.61 22.53
CA SER A 513 -8.89 3.92 23.82
C SER A 513 -10.16 3.13 24.06
N ARG A 514 -10.06 2.19 25.02
CA ARG A 514 -11.21 1.64 25.74
C ARG A 514 -12.05 2.74 26.39
N GLN A 515 -13.29 2.41 26.76
CA GLN A 515 -14.15 3.31 27.54
C GLN A 515 -13.56 3.58 28.94
N LEU A 516 -13.62 4.85 29.35
CA LEU A 516 -13.44 5.32 30.71
C LEU A 516 -14.80 5.25 31.44
N GLU A 517 -15.10 6.19 32.33
CA GLU A 517 -16.39 6.18 33.07
C GLU A 517 -17.57 6.46 32.13
N ASN A 518 -17.44 7.46 31.27
CA ASN A 518 -18.51 7.96 30.40
C ASN A 518 -18.09 8.02 28.92
N THR A 519 -16.80 8.10 28.63
CA THR A 519 -16.29 8.33 27.26
C THR A 519 -14.99 7.58 27.00
N ASN A 520 -14.55 7.49 25.73
CA ASN A 520 -13.19 7.14 25.38
C ASN A 520 -12.41 8.35 24.83
N ILE A 521 -11.10 8.17 24.64
CA ILE A 521 -10.24 9.14 23.99
C ILE A 521 -9.74 8.61 22.65
N ALA A 522 -9.42 9.53 21.74
CA ALA A 522 -8.93 9.21 20.41
C ALA A 522 -7.79 10.15 20.00
N LEU A 523 -6.87 9.62 19.21
CA LEU A 523 -5.82 10.37 18.53
C LEU A 523 -6.22 10.52 17.07
N ARG A 524 -6.24 11.76 16.56
CA ARG A 524 -6.49 12.06 15.15
C ARG A 524 -5.20 12.22 14.37
N SER A 525 -5.24 12.00 13.06
CA SER A 525 -4.06 12.09 12.19
C SER A 525 -3.39 13.47 12.18
N ASP A 526 -4.05 14.53 12.65
CA ASP A 526 -3.44 15.87 12.86
C ASP A 526 -2.65 15.99 14.18
N GLY A 527 -2.44 14.89 14.91
CA GLY A 527 -1.64 14.86 16.15
C GLY A 527 -2.34 15.43 17.37
N LYS A 528 -3.67 15.64 17.31
CA LYS A 528 -4.48 16.11 18.44
C LYS A 528 -5.29 14.99 19.07
N MET A 529 -5.58 15.18 20.36
CA MET A 529 -6.37 14.26 21.16
C MET A 529 -7.81 14.76 21.33
N PHE A 530 -8.75 13.83 21.25
CA PHE A 530 -10.18 14.08 21.41
C PHE A 530 -10.77 13.15 22.47
N TYR A 531 -11.89 13.58 23.04
CA TYR A 531 -12.69 12.78 23.95
C TYR A 531 -14.17 13.15 23.73
N GLY A 532 -15.06 12.27 24.16
CA GLY A 532 -16.49 12.47 24.07
C GLY A 532 -17.09 13.23 25.24
N ASN A 533 -18.30 12.86 25.67
CA ASN A 533 -18.92 13.50 26.82
C ASN A 533 -18.34 12.96 28.14
N THR A 534 -17.73 13.83 28.95
CA THR A 534 -17.11 13.46 30.23
C THR A 534 -18.12 13.07 31.32
N GLY A 535 -19.42 13.22 31.06
CA GLY A 535 -20.48 13.01 32.04
C GLY A 535 -20.65 14.24 32.95
N SER A 536 -21.84 14.36 33.54
CA SER A 536 -22.21 15.49 34.40
C SER A 536 -22.30 15.16 35.88
N ASP A 537 -22.03 13.91 36.27
CA ASP A 537 -22.05 13.48 37.68
C ASP A 537 -20.86 14.11 38.43
N GLU A 538 -21.08 14.60 39.65
CA GLU A 538 -20.00 15.26 40.42
C GLU A 538 -18.91 14.29 40.90
N VAL A 539 -19.21 12.99 40.95
CA VAL A 539 -18.35 11.94 41.52
C VAL A 539 -17.86 10.97 40.44
N TRP A 540 -18.71 10.63 39.47
CA TRP A 540 -18.48 9.63 38.43
C TRP A 540 -18.40 10.28 37.05
N ASN A 541 -17.32 11.01 36.81
CA ASN A 541 -17.05 11.71 35.56
C ASN A 541 -15.60 11.53 35.08
N ASP A 542 -15.37 11.89 33.83
CA ASP A 542 -14.05 11.88 33.19
C ASP A 542 -13.44 13.28 33.05
N GLU A 543 -13.82 14.27 33.87
CA GLU A 543 -13.35 15.66 33.75
C GLU A 543 -11.82 15.81 33.82
N TRP A 544 -11.15 14.90 34.51
CA TRP A 544 -9.70 14.87 34.67
C TRP A 544 -8.94 14.75 33.32
N ILE A 545 -9.57 14.24 32.26
CA ILE A 545 -8.94 14.12 30.94
C ILE A 545 -8.94 15.42 30.14
N LYS A 546 -9.69 16.45 30.54
CA LYS A 546 -9.88 17.66 29.72
C LYS A 546 -8.58 18.32 29.27
N GLY A 547 -7.52 18.20 30.06
CA GLY A 547 -6.18 18.72 29.69
C GLY A 547 -5.61 18.14 28.39
N ILE A 548 -6.10 16.99 27.89
CA ILE A 548 -5.63 16.42 26.63
C ILE A 548 -6.02 17.24 25.40
N SER A 549 -7.05 18.09 25.47
CA SER A 549 -7.46 18.92 24.32
C SER A 549 -6.41 19.94 23.91
N GLU A 550 -5.50 20.29 24.83
CA GLU A 550 -4.38 21.21 24.59
C GLU A 550 -3.15 20.49 24.00
N TRP A 551 -3.20 19.16 23.91
CA TRP A 551 -2.08 18.37 23.41
C TRP A 551 -2.00 18.44 21.89
N THR A 552 -0.77 18.55 21.40
CA THR A 552 -0.41 18.69 19.99
C THR A 552 0.83 17.85 19.71
N ASP A 553 1.04 17.52 18.43
CA ASP A 553 2.15 16.73 17.94
C ASP A 553 2.22 15.31 18.55
N ILE A 554 1.07 14.76 18.95
CA ILE A 554 0.97 13.44 19.57
C ILE A 554 1.08 12.35 18.50
N VAL A 555 1.96 11.37 18.75
CA VAL A 555 2.21 10.24 17.84
C VAL A 555 1.69 8.89 18.39
N ASP A 556 1.57 8.78 19.71
CA ASP A 556 0.94 7.66 20.41
C ASP A 556 0.49 8.12 21.81
N PHE A 557 -0.41 7.36 22.45
CA PHE A 557 -0.75 7.54 23.86
C PHE A 557 -0.97 6.19 24.55
N LYS A 558 -0.70 6.15 25.86
CA LYS A 558 -0.99 5.00 26.71
C LYS A 558 -1.95 5.41 27.82
N LEU A 559 -2.81 4.49 28.22
CA LEU A 559 -3.82 4.65 29.26
C LEU A 559 -3.65 3.52 30.27
N CYS A 560 -3.63 3.86 31.57
CA CYS A 560 -3.55 2.86 32.65
C CYS A 560 -4.63 3.13 33.70
N TYR A 561 -5.30 2.05 34.10
CA TYR A 561 -6.27 1.98 35.19
C TYR A 561 -6.07 0.64 35.94
N PRO A 562 -5.69 0.63 37.23
CA PRO A 562 -5.30 -0.58 37.98
C PRO A 562 -6.36 -1.69 38.01
N ASN A 563 -7.65 -1.33 37.98
CA ASN A 563 -8.76 -2.30 38.01
C ASN A 563 -9.43 -2.46 36.64
N GLY A 564 -8.89 -1.80 35.61
CA GLY A 564 -9.52 -1.69 34.30
C GLY A 564 -10.97 -1.18 34.34
N ARG A 565 -11.38 -0.50 35.41
CA ARG A 565 -12.70 0.13 35.54
C ARG A 565 -12.51 1.53 36.07
N ALA A 566 -13.26 2.47 35.52
CA ALA A 566 -13.41 3.78 36.15
C ALA A 566 -14.32 3.70 37.40
N TYR A 567 -15.19 2.67 37.48
CA TYR A 567 -16.21 2.45 38.51
C TYR A 567 -15.74 2.09 39.95
N SER A 568 -14.45 1.84 40.22
CA SER A 568 -14.01 1.50 41.58
C SER A 568 -12.68 2.16 41.98
N ASP A 569 -12.79 3.19 42.82
CA ASP A 569 -11.69 3.81 43.59
C ASP A 569 -10.56 4.41 42.70
N GLY A 570 -10.98 4.97 41.56
CA GLY A 570 -10.20 5.15 40.32
C GLY A 570 -9.07 6.17 40.34
N THR A 571 -7.87 5.67 40.63
CA THR A 571 -6.61 6.27 40.16
C THR A 571 -6.38 5.86 38.70
N GLY A 572 -6.02 6.79 37.83
CA GLY A 572 -5.76 6.53 36.41
C GLY A 572 -4.83 7.58 35.83
N ALA A 573 -4.18 7.27 34.70
CA ALA A 573 -3.40 8.28 33.99
C ALA A 573 -3.43 8.04 32.49
N ILE A 574 -3.15 9.10 31.74
CA ILE A 574 -2.86 9.06 30.31
C ILE A 574 -1.49 9.69 30.11
N ILE A 575 -0.63 9.02 29.35
CA ILE A 575 0.65 9.57 28.91
C ILE A 575 0.64 9.61 27.38
N GLY A 576 0.79 10.81 26.83
CA GLY A 576 0.98 11.05 25.39
C GLY A 576 2.46 11.12 25.04
N ILE A 577 2.81 10.56 23.88
CA ILE A 577 4.14 10.63 23.28
C ILE A 577 4.07 11.64 22.15
N LYS A 578 4.95 12.64 22.16
CA LYS A 578 5.08 13.61 21.07
C LYS A 578 6.06 13.15 20.00
N SER A 579 5.97 13.72 18.81
CA SER A 579 6.86 13.42 17.67
C SER A 579 8.35 13.66 17.97
N ASP A 580 8.66 14.65 18.81
CA ASP A 580 10.02 14.89 19.31
C ASP A 580 10.48 13.90 20.40
N GLY A 581 9.62 12.96 20.78
CA GLY A 581 9.86 11.96 21.82
C GLY A 581 9.76 12.49 23.26
N SER A 582 9.26 13.71 23.46
CA SER A 582 8.87 14.20 24.78
C SER A 582 7.50 13.67 25.19
N LEU A 583 7.20 13.74 26.49
CA LEU A 583 5.98 13.17 27.07
C LEU A 583 5.10 14.26 27.70
N CYS A 584 3.79 14.08 27.61
CA CYS A 584 2.79 14.84 28.37
C CYS A 584 1.84 13.90 29.10
N ALA A 585 1.27 14.34 30.22
CA ALA A 585 0.43 13.47 31.03
C ALA A 585 -0.68 14.20 31.77
N VAL A 586 -1.79 13.49 31.95
CA VAL A 586 -2.89 13.83 32.87
C VAL A 586 -3.09 12.66 33.82
N TYR A 587 -3.47 12.99 35.06
CA TYR A 587 -3.64 12.02 36.13
C TYR A 587 -4.98 12.25 36.82
N ASN A 588 -5.71 11.16 37.04
CA ASN A 588 -6.90 11.15 37.87
C ASN A 588 -6.47 10.98 39.32
N ASP A 589 -6.58 12.06 40.08
CA ASP A 589 -6.07 12.13 41.44
C ASP A 589 -7.12 11.86 42.52
N ASN A 590 -8.32 11.37 42.14
CA ASN A 590 -9.61 11.33 42.86
C ASN A 590 -9.58 11.11 44.40
N ASN A 591 -8.87 11.99 45.09
CA ASN A 591 -8.56 12.01 46.52
C ASN A 591 -9.67 12.72 47.31
N THR A 592 -10.72 13.16 46.64
CA THR A 592 -11.73 14.07 47.19
C THR A 592 -13.05 13.36 47.55
N GLY A 593 -13.25 12.09 47.17
CA GLY A 593 -14.59 11.46 47.19
C GLY A 593 -14.89 10.34 48.19
N LYS A 594 -13.92 9.73 48.88
CA LYS A 594 -14.20 8.55 49.76
C LYS A 594 -13.65 8.68 51.17
N GLN A 595 -14.30 9.51 51.99
CA GLN A 595 -14.49 9.14 53.39
C GLN A 595 -15.55 8.02 53.47
N SER A 596 -15.21 6.82 52.99
CA SER A 596 -15.90 5.62 53.47
C SER A 596 -15.24 5.23 54.79
N SER A 597 -16.04 5.10 55.83
CA SER A 597 -15.66 5.13 57.25
C SER A 597 -14.87 3.91 57.76
N ASN A 598 -14.07 3.22 56.93
CA ASN A 598 -13.30 2.06 57.39
C ASN A 598 -12.02 1.68 56.62
N SER A 599 -11.51 2.49 55.68
CA SER A 599 -10.19 2.22 55.08
C SER A 599 -9.14 3.24 55.55
N SER A 600 -8.19 2.77 56.33
CA SER A 600 -7.04 3.51 56.86
C SER A 600 -5.97 3.81 55.80
N ILE A 601 -6.35 4.05 54.54
CA ILE A 601 -5.41 4.36 53.45
C ILE A 601 -5.37 5.88 53.31
N THR A 602 -4.28 6.47 53.79
CA THR A 602 -3.93 7.85 53.48
C THR A 602 -3.37 7.84 52.06
N PHE A 603 -4.20 8.10 51.04
CA PHE A 603 -3.76 8.33 49.65
C PHE A 603 -3.06 9.70 49.55
N SER A 604 -1.93 9.83 50.23
CA SER A 604 -1.27 11.12 50.38
C SER A 604 -0.23 11.34 49.28
N THR A 605 -0.46 12.41 48.50
CA THR A 605 0.51 13.29 47.83
C THR A 605 0.84 13.12 46.35
N PHE A 606 0.39 12.10 45.62
CA PHE A 606 0.67 12.03 44.17
C PHE A 606 -0.31 12.91 43.37
N THR A 607 0.19 13.77 42.49
CA THR A 607 -0.60 14.76 41.74
C THR A 607 -0.22 14.76 40.26
N THR A 608 -1.04 15.41 39.43
CA THR A 608 -0.73 15.64 38.00
C THR A 608 0.62 16.35 37.82
N GLU A 609 0.95 17.32 38.68
CA GLU A 609 2.24 18.03 38.62
C GLU A 609 3.42 17.09 38.87
N LYS A 610 3.29 16.17 39.84
CA LYS A 610 4.33 15.16 40.08
C LYS A 610 4.50 14.21 38.90
N LEU A 611 3.39 13.78 38.28
CA LEU A 611 3.49 12.97 37.06
C LEU A 611 4.18 13.76 35.95
N GLN A 612 3.85 15.04 35.78
CA GLN A 612 4.52 15.92 34.82
C GLN A 612 6.03 16.05 35.10
N GLU A 613 6.43 16.20 36.36
CA GLU A 613 7.85 16.20 36.77
C GLU A 613 8.55 14.88 36.43
N ILE A 614 7.86 13.74 36.57
CA ILE A 614 8.40 12.42 36.24
C ILE A 614 8.55 12.27 34.72
N VAL A 615 7.49 12.51 33.94
CA VAL A 615 7.54 12.33 32.48
C VAL A 615 8.50 13.31 31.80
N ALA A 616 8.76 14.48 32.40
CA ALA A 616 9.76 15.43 31.92
C ALA A 616 11.21 14.91 32.02
N ARG A 617 11.45 13.80 32.73
CA ARG A 617 12.77 13.14 32.78
C ARG A 617 13.04 12.25 31.58
N PHE A 618 11.98 11.90 30.83
CA PHE A 618 12.06 11.08 29.64
C PHE A 618 12.27 11.96 28.41
N SER A 619 13.01 11.44 27.44
CA SER A 619 13.32 12.16 26.21
C SER A 619 13.61 11.20 25.09
N ASN A 620 13.39 11.61 23.84
CA ASN A 620 13.63 10.78 22.66
C ASN A 620 12.82 9.46 22.70
N VAL A 621 11.67 9.44 23.37
CA VAL A 621 10.85 8.24 23.54
C VAL A 621 10.21 7.85 22.21
N ARG A 622 10.33 6.56 21.85
CA ARG A 622 9.65 5.95 20.70
C ARG A 622 8.36 5.27 21.13
N THR A 623 8.41 4.47 22.18
CA THR A 623 7.26 3.77 22.78
C THR A 623 7.47 3.67 24.29
N LEU A 624 6.39 3.54 25.03
CA LEU A 624 6.42 3.33 26.48
C LEU A 624 5.32 2.39 26.93
N ALA A 625 5.52 1.83 28.11
CA ALA A 625 4.47 1.25 28.92
C ALA A 625 4.57 1.83 30.32
N PHE A 626 3.45 1.88 31.02
CA PHE A 626 3.43 2.32 32.40
C PHE A 626 2.35 1.60 33.18
N ASN A 627 2.56 1.49 34.49
CA ASN A 627 1.66 0.84 35.41
C ASN A 627 1.39 1.75 36.61
N ILE A 628 0.23 1.57 37.23
CA ILE A 628 -0.18 2.26 38.46
C ILE A 628 -0.38 1.22 39.57
N THR A 629 0.36 1.32 40.68
CA THR A 629 0.29 0.41 41.83
C THR A 629 -0.46 1.05 43.01
N SER A 630 -1.35 0.29 43.66
CA SER A 630 -2.37 0.82 44.59
C SER A 630 -1.92 1.02 46.05
N TYR A 631 -0.62 0.94 46.36
CA TYR A 631 -0.13 0.96 47.75
C TYR A 631 1.17 1.76 47.99
N ASP A 632 1.67 2.52 47.01
CA ASP A 632 2.95 3.23 47.07
C ASP A 632 2.80 4.78 47.06
N PRO A 633 3.62 5.55 47.81
CA PRO A 633 3.71 7.02 47.65
C PRO A 633 4.12 7.49 46.24
N ASN A 634 4.77 6.64 45.45
CA ASN A 634 5.07 6.80 44.03
C ASN A 634 4.37 5.69 43.23
N PRO A 635 3.07 5.81 42.98
CA PRO A 635 2.27 4.73 42.41
C PRO A 635 2.59 4.45 40.94
N ILE A 636 3.45 5.23 40.27
CA ILE A 636 3.67 5.13 38.82
C ILE A 636 5.04 4.53 38.51
N GLU A 637 5.01 3.48 37.69
CA GLU A 637 6.18 2.87 37.07
C GLU A 637 6.11 3.10 35.56
N ILE A 638 7.20 3.55 34.93
CA ILE A 638 7.28 3.80 33.50
C ILE A 638 8.51 3.10 32.94
N ILE A 639 8.34 2.38 31.83
CA ILE A 639 9.43 1.90 30.98
C ILE A 639 9.24 2.47 29.58
N ALA A 640 10.30 3.06 29.03
CA ALA A 640 10.28 3.67 27.72
C ALA A 640 11.47 3.20 26.90
N LEU A 641 11.23 2.91 25.62
CA LEU A 641 12.26 2.63 24.64
C LEU A 641 12.46 3.87 23.78
N THR A 642 13.70 4.34 23.67
CA THR A 642 14.04 5.56 22.93
C THR A 642 14.33 5.30 21.45
N LYS A 643 14.24 6.33 20.60
CA LYS A 643 14.55 6.25 19.16
C LYS A 643 16.01 5.83 18.89
N ASP A 644 16.92 6.12 19.83
CA ASP A 644 18.34 5.73 19.77
C ASP A 644 18.66 4.37 20.43
N GLY A 645 17.65 3.58 20.81
CA GLY A 645 17.84 2.20 21.28
C GLY A 645 18.26 2.08 22.75
N LYS A 646 17.75 2.94 23.62
CA LYS A 646 17.94 2.86 25.07
C LYS A 646 16.64 2.62 25.81
N LEU A 647 16.74 1.99 26.97
CA LEU A 647 15.66 1.86 27.94
C LEU A 647 15.79 2.93 29.01
N GLN A 648 14.75 3.74 29.15
CA GLN A 648 14.56 4.66 30.26
C GLN A 648 13.50 4.08 31.20
N ILE A 649 13.83 3.94 32.47
CA ILE A 649 12.97 3.29 33.46
C ILE A 649 12.81 4.21 34.67
N TYR A 650 11.57 4.49 35.05
CA TYR A 650 11.21 5.09 36.32
C TYR A 650 10.48 4.05 37.17
N GLN A 651 11.10 3.60 38.26
CA GLN A 651 10.56 2.60 39.18
C GLN A 651 11.01 2.93 40.61
N ASP A 652 10.13 2.76 41.60
CA ASP A 652 10.40 3.03 43.02
C ASP A 652 10.99 4.44 43.27
N GLY A 653 10.49 5.46 42.55
CA GLY A 653 10.98 6.84 42.65
C GLY A 653 12.33 7.11 41.99
N THR A 654 12.94 6.11 41.35
CA THR A 654 14.27 6.21 40.74
C THR A 654 14.17 6.16 39.23
N PHE A 655 14.89 7.05 38.54
CA PHE A 655 15.05 7.01 37.09
C PHE A 655 16.40 6.41 36.73
N THR A 656 16.41 5.49 35.78
CA THR A 656 17.61 4.85 35.25
C THR A 656 17.55 4.82 33.73
N GLU A 657 18.72 4.81 33.10
CA GLU A 657 18.88 4.64 31.66
C GLU A 657 19.90 3.52 31.40
N MET A 658 19.62 2.64 30.46
CA MET A 658 20.50 1.55 30.05
C MET A 658 20.35 1.25 28.55
N ASP A 659 21.35 0.61 27.95
CA ASP A 659 21.29 0.19 26.54
C ASP A 659 20.23 -0.92 26.36
N ALA A 660 19.47 -0.84 25.27
CA ALA A 660 18.33 -1.71 24.97
C ALA A 660 18.64 -2.68 23.81
N ASP A 661 19.70 -3.48 23.94
CA ASP A 661 20.16 -4.36 22.86
C ASP A 661 19.05 -5.30 22.38
N ASN A 662 18.67 -5.15 21.11
CA ASN A 662 17.69 -5.98 20.40
C ASN A 662 16.26 -5.93 20.98
N ILE A 663 15.89 -4.88 21.72
CA ILE A 663 14.52 -4.69 22.23
C ILE A 663 13.75 -3.83 21.24
N CYS A 664 12.54 -4.27 20.85
CA CYS A 664 11.69 -3.54 19.91
C CYS A 664 10.39 -2.99 20.54
N ASP A 665 9.92 -3.55 21.66
CA ASP A 665 8.75 -3.03 22.37
C ASP A 665 8.80 -3.33 23.88
N VAL A 666 7.98 -2.61 24.64
CA VAL A 666 7.91 -2.69 26.11
C VAL A 666 6.47 -2.74 26.60
N SER A 667 6.23 -3.50 27.66
CA SER A 667 4.91 -3.65 28.28
C SER A 667 5.03 -3.91 29.79
N PHE A 668 3.90 -4.15 30.44
CA PHE A 668 3.83 -4.62 31.83
C PHE A 668 2.94 -5.86 31.92
N SER A 669 3.37 -6.82 32.75
CA SER A 669 2.47 -7.81 33.33
C SER A 669 2.34 -7.54 34.82
N ALA A 670 1.14 -7.14 35.25
CA ALA A 670 0.91 -6.56 36.56
C ALA A 670 1.96 -5.48 36.86
N SER A 671 2.83 -5.69 37.86
CA SER A 671 3.89 -4.75 38.25
C SER A 671 5.28 -5.10 37.71
N SER A 672 5.39 -6.06 36.79
CA SER A 672 6.67 -6.48 36.20
C SER A 672 6.82 -5.96 34.77
N PRO A 673 7.86 -5.16 34.46
CA PRO A 673 8.14 -4.74 33.10
C PRO A 673 8.48 -5.94 32.21
N ILE A 674 7.91 -5.95 31.01
CA ILE A 674 8.10 -6.97 29.98
C ILE A 674 8.78 -6.33 28.76
N LEU A 675 9.72 -7.08 28.18
CA LEU A 675 10.48 -6.69 26.99
C LEU A 675 10.14 -7.63 25.83
N LEU A 676 9.87 -7.05 24.66
CA LEU A 676 9.82 -7.77 23.38
C LEU A 676 11.15 -7.60 22.65
N TYR A 677 11.78 -8.72 22.32
CA TYR A 677 13.03 -8.73 21.57
C TYR A 677 12.77 -8.89 20.06
N GLN A 678 13.67 -8.37 19.23
CA GLN A 678 13.60 -8.44 17.76
C GLN A 678 13.50 -9.87 17.21
N ASN A 679 14.01 -10.86 17.93
CA ASN A 679 13.86 -12.26 17.52
C ASN A 679 12.43 -12.82 17.75
N GLY A 680 11.57 -12.08 18.45
CA GLY A 680 10.21 -12.44 18.83
C GLY A 680 10.09 -13.08 20.21
N ASP A 681 11.14 -13.02 21.03
CA ASP A 681 11.10 -13.52 22.41
C ASP A 681 10.53 -12.47 23.35
N ILE A 682 9.82 -12.92 24.38
CA ILE A 682 9.37 -12.09 25.49
C ILE A 682 10.06 -12.52 26.78
N ALA A 683 10.58 -11.56 27.54
CA ALA A 683 11.07 -11.80 28.90
C ALA A 683 10.76 -10.63 29.84
N GLU A 684 10.65 -10.93 31.14
CA GLU A 684 10.63 -9.92 32.18
C GLU A 684 11.99 -9.21 32.27
N LEU A 685 11.97 -7.91 32.59
CA LEU A 685 13.18 -7.12 32.78
C LEU A 685 14.09 -7.75 33.85
N GLY A 686 15.34 -8.04 33.46
CA GLY A 686 16.34 -8.67 34.35
C GLY A 686 16.23 -10.19 34.48
N SER A 687 15.20 -10.83 33.91
CA SER A 687 15.07 -12.28 33.86
C SER A 687 15.84 -12.88 32.68
N LYS A 688 16.36 -14.11 32.85
CA LYS A 688 16.92 -14.92 31.75
C LYS A 688 15.93 -15.93 31.19
N ASN A 689 14.75 -16.04 31.80
CA ASN A 689 13.72 -16.97 31.38
C ASN A 689 12.86 -16.32 30.30
N ILE A 690 12.79 -16.98 29.15
CA ILE A 690 11.92 -16.57 28.05
C ILE A 690 10.51 -17.07 28.39
N ALA A 691 9.55 -16.15 28.39
CA ALA A 691 8.14 -16.44 28.70
C ALA A 691 7.44 -17.04 27.48
N LEU A 692 7.62 -16.42 26.31
CA LEU A 692 7.02 -16.82 25.04
C LEU A 692 7.96 -16.52 23.87
N HIS A 693 7.74 -17.23 22.77
CA HIS A 693 8.50 -17.11 21.52
C HIS A 693 7.55 -16.74 20.36
N ASP A 694 8.15 -16.26 19.27
CA ASP A 694 7.47 -15.94 18.01
C ASP A 694 6.42 -14.82 18.13
N ILE A 695 6.59 -13.92 19.10
CA ILE A 695 5.68 -12.80 19.36
C ILE A 695 6.05 -11.60 18.50
N ILE A 696 5.04 -10.90 17.98
CA ILE A 696 5.18 -9.71 17.13
C ILE A 696 4.48 -8.48 17.71
N SER A 697 3.56 -8.67 18.65
CA SER A 697 2.79 -7.59 19.25
C SER A 697 2.36 -7.96 20.67
N ILE A 698 2.40 -6.97 21.55
CA ILE A 698 2.00 -7.06 22.95
C ILE A 698 1.04 -5.91 23.24
N ASN A 699 -0.17 -6.21 23.72
CA ASN A 699 -1.13 -5.19 24.12
C ASN A 699 -0.99 -4.86 25.62
N ASN A 700 -1.06 -3.58 25.98
CA ASN A 700 -0.85 -3.13 27.35
C ASN A 700 -2.07 -3.37 28.25
N ILE A 701 -1.77 -3.88 29.45
CA ILE A 701 -2.65 -4.00 30.62
C ILE A 701 -3.85 -4.89 30.30
N ILE A 702 -3.62 -6.18 30.52
CA ILE A 702 -4.54 -7.32 30.40
C ILE A 702 -4.49 -7.99 29.00
N GLY A 703 -3.33 -8.58 28.73
CA GLY A 703 -3.32 -10.03 28.61
C GLY A 703 -3.16 -10.63 27.22
N ASN A 704 -3.13 -9.87 26.13
CA ASN A 704 -3.04 -10.45 24.78
C ASN A 704 -1.67 -10.24 24.12
N VAL A 705 -1.07 -11.33 23.63
CA VAL A 705 0.09 -11.31 22.74
C VAL A 705 -0.23 -12.00 21.42
N ILE A 706 0.43 -11.58 20.35
CA ILE A 706 0.13 -12.05 18.99
C ILE A 706 1.40 -12.62 18.39
N THR A 707 1.31 -13.81 17.80
CA THR A 707 2.44 -14.46 17.11
C THR A 707 2.61 -13.99 15.66
N ARG A 708 3.74 -14.31 15.02
CA ARG A 708 3.95 -14.10 13.57
C ARG A 708 2.89 -14.75 12.69
N SER A 709 2.30 -15.84 13.17
CA SER A 709 1.24 -16.58 12.48
C SER A 709 -0.18 -16.05 12.73
N GLY A 710 -0.31 -15.01 13.56
CA GLY A 710 -1.58 -14.39 13.94
C GLY A 710 -2.28 -15.08 15.11
N ILE A 711 -1.69 -16.12 15.71
CA ILE A 711 -2.26 -16.73 16.92
C ILE A 711 -2.24 -15.71 18.06
N VAL A 712 -3.40 -15.52 18.70
CA VAL A 712 -3.61 -14.68 19.87
C VAL A 712 -3.54 -15.55 21.11
N TYR A 713 -2.63 -15.23 22.02
CA TYR A 713 -2.59 -15.82 23.36
C TYR A 713 -3.10 -14.82 24.38
N SER A 714 -4.05 -15.25 25.20
CA SER A 714 -4.53 -14.49 26.35
C SER A 714 -3.91 -15.02 27.64
N CYS A 715 -3.62 -14.12 28.57
CA CYS A 715 -3.09 -14.44 29.89
C CYS A 715 -4.23 -14.45 30.92
N THR A 716 -4.33 -15.54 31.69
CA THR A 716 -5.19 -15.59 32.88
C THR A 716 -4.42 -15.07 34.09
N LEU A 717 -4.93 -14.05 34.77
CA LEU A 717 -4.31 -13.49 35.98
C LEU A 717 -4.83 -14.21 37.24
N ASN A 718 -3.96 -14.40 38.22
CA ASN A 718 -4.37 -14.84 39.54
C ASN A 718 -5.06 -13.67 40.28
N TYR A 719 -6.30 -13.90 40.70
CA TYR A 719 -7.18 -12.87 41.28
C TYR A 719 -6.60 -12.16 42.52
N TYR A 720 -5.70 -12.80 43.27
CA TYR A 720 -5.22 -12.26 44.55
C TYR A 720 -3.94 -11.41 44.44
N ASP A 721 -3.12 -11.63 43.43
CA ASP A 721 -1.81 -10.97 43.28
C ASP A 721 -1.54 -10.46 41.87
N LEU A 722 -2.49 -10.63 40.94
CA LEU A 722 -2.40 -10.27 39.54
C LEU A 722 -1.22 -10.92 38.80
N SER A 723 -0.63 -11.99 39.35
CA SER A 723 0.45 -12.73 38.67
C SER A 723 -0.09 -13.52 37.48
N ILE A 724 0.75 -13.71 36.45
CA ILE A 724 0.45 -14.59 35.32
C ILE A 724 0.28 -16.02 35.83
N SER A 725 -0.90 -16.61 35.61
CA SER A 725 -1.17 -18.00 35.96
C SER A 725 -0.93 -18.95 34.80
N GLU A 726 -1.45 -18.63 33.61
CA GLU A 726 -1.35 -19.46 32.40
C GLU A 726 -1.63 -18.62 31.14
N TRP A 727 -0.97 -18.97 30.03
CA TRP A 727 -1.26 -18.45 28.70
C TRP A 727 -2.12 -19.47 27.93
N SER A 728 -3.24 -19.04 27.39
CA SER A 728 -4.14 -19.87 26.59
C SER A 728 -4.34 -19.28 25.19
N GLU A 729 -4.48 -20.14 24.19
CA GLU A 729 -4.81 -19.72 22.83
C GLU A 729 -6.26 -19.25 22.78
N SER A 730 -6.47 -18.03 22.32
CA SER A 730 -7.78 -17.38 22.19
C SER A 730 -8.21 -17.26 20.73
N GLY A 731 -7.34 -17.50 19.75
CA GLY A 731 -7.78 -17.57 18.35
C GLY A 731 -6.76 -16.99 17.40
N LYS A 732 -7.23 -16.54 16.24
CA LYS A 732 -6.36 -16.07 15.16
C LYS A 732 -6.80 -14.70 14.66
N SER A 733 -5.87 -13.78 14.63
CA SER A 733 -6.07 -12.41 14.18
C SER A 733 -5.26 -12.09 12.93
N ILE A 734 -5.57 -10.95 12.32
CA ILE A 734 -4.75 -10.33 11.29
C ILE A 734 -3.35 -9.98 11.84
N VAL A 735 -2.35 -10.05 10.96
CA VAL A 735 -0.97 -9.62 11.23
C VAL A 735 -0.62 -8.49 10.27
N TYR A 736 -0.20 -7.36 10.81
CA TYR A 736 0.21 -6.21 10.03
C TYR A 736 1.71 -6.26 9.70
N ASP A 737 2.07 -5.82 8.49
CA ASP A 737 3.47 -5.73 8.05
C ASP A 737 4.26 -4.76 8.94
N GLU A 738 3.60 -3.73 9.49
CA GLU A 738 4.19 -2.76 10.44
C GLU A 738 4.68 -3.42 11.74
N TRP A 739 4.05 -4.50 12.19
CA TRP A 739 4.51 -5.25 13.36
C TRP A 739 5.71 -6.13 13.03
N LEU A 740 5.71 -6.75 11.85
CA LEU A 740 6.80 -7.58 11.37
C LEU A 740 8.06 -6.75 11.11
N ALA A 741 7.90 -5.53 10.57
CA ALA A 741 9.00 -4.62 10.28
C ALA A 741 9.79 -4.24 11.55
N ARG A 742 9.13 -4.12 12.71
CA ARG A 742 9.78 -3.79 14.00
C ARG A 742 10.73 -4.87 14.53
N LEU A 743 10.61 -6.09 14.01
CA LEU A 743 11.46 -7.23 14.40
C LEU A 743 12.71 -7.36 13.52
N ASN A 744 12.79 -6.63 12.40
CA ASN A 744 13.95 -6.55 11.53
C ASN A 744 14.74 -5.27 11.80
#